data_AF-A0A9P6RLR2-F1
#
_entry.id   AF-A0A9P6RLR2-F1
#
_cell.length_a   1.000
_cell.length_b   1.000
_cell.length_c   1.000
_cell.angle_alpha   90.00
_cell.angle_beta   90.00
_cell.angle_gamma   90.00
#
_symmetry.space_group_name_H-M   'P 1'
#
loop_
_entity.id
_entity.type
_entity.pdbx_description
1 polymer ?
#
loop_
_entity_poly.entity_id
_entity_poly.type
_entity_poly.pdbx_seq_one_letter_code
_entity_poly.pdbx_strand_id
1 'polypeptide(L)'
;MPCPKGKESIAALVTVMVGLPEHQLVLLDEAQRRTRTYAVKQGYMLGQFHSRCAEPGVLNPAFPVSRSPEPLFAVRRMIVQDIMFLHRSPVMFAEYQKRFGDRYDRPDHPMPETHARLYALAQQRSSGRSADVDYQKIDVPLKLPQPHTDHPAEMTFYLSGQLKELLFKLMHEQACAVRVELAADRVEEAIWGLRRLTAALDMLSRLWDVLGTRAPTEFNAFRDQLGDASDIDSYIFRMVEFTLGKKSEELAARYAFVPSIAADIYRAFHDSSVYDEVLCLLVRRGLLAQDTASPESWNADAVSAAWAGIYREYAPSDKLFRLAEALMDVAEGFGRWRTRHLLTVERMIGSTPETGGTDGIAWLRRSAEHRFFPELEIWLAQQINPASPLYNIGQFTEIHGAVDPILFEAALRQVVAEAESLNIQLIENNYGLQQFVGSPDWSFPLIDLTTDVDPQAAAEAWMRVDYEQPTDLLHSPLFKYALLKVASNRFIWYQRCHHIVIDGAGFFLIAQRMAQVYSALVKDMAANECPFGPVSVMMESDAHYRASAQFTRDQAYWLKHCANWPEPVTLANRQAPAVRHRLRQTTYLSSQSVFTYAADASRLAQLMSAVMAAYLHRWTGAQDVVLGFPVTARFGETRRTPGTASNILPIRFTMQPNINLSLLMEQAAQEIQHGFRHQRYRYEELKRELRLVQNQSLFGVTINFMPFDYDLTFGEHSSTNHNLTAGPVTDLMIGIYTQSDSSLQIDFDANPDLYTADELIAHQRRFLNFLDALTTEPSRPINSIDLLEATERRQLLVELNATEHDYPAHLCIHQLFEEQVERTPHATALMYEDQVLSYAELNARANRLAHQLIEL
;
A
#
# COMPACT_ATOMS: atom_id res chain seq x y z
N MET A 1 -0.23 82.30 -40.78
CA MET A 1 -1.26 81.29 -40.50
C MET A 1 -0.93 80.60 -39.19
N PRO A 2 -1.80 80.58 -38.18
CA PRO A 2 -1.54 79.83 -36.97
C PRO A 2 -1.74 78.34 -37.26
N CYS A 3 -0.73 77.52 -36.98
CA CYS A 3 -0.85 76.07 -36.99
C CYS A 3 -1.71 75.65 -35.79
N PRO A 4 -2.72 74.76 -35.95
CA PRO A 4 -3.65 74.41 -34.89
C PRO A 4 -2.96 73.67 -33.73
N LYS A 5 -3.29 74.08 -32.51
CA LYS A 5 -2.90 73.43 -31.25
C LYS A 5 -3.27 71.94 -31.30
N GLY A 6 -2.27 71.06 -31.31
CA GLY A 6 -2.51 69.60 -31.29
C GLY A 6 -1.30 68.70 -31.57
N LYS A 7 -0.25 69.20 -32.23
CA LYS A 7 0.90 68.38 -32.62
C LYS A 7 1.87 67.99 -31.48
N GLU A 8 1.82 68.67 -30.33
CA GLU A 8 2.62 68.27 -29.15
C GLU A 8 2.18 66.92 -28.56
N SER A 9 0.95 66.48 -28.83
CA SER A 9 0.41 65.24 -28.23
C SER A 9 0.81 63.95 -28.97
N ILE A 10 1.12 64.02 -30.27
CA ILE A 10 1.63 62.86 -31.02
C ILE A 10 3.11 62.67 -30.76
N ALA A 11 3.89 63.77 -30.68
CA ALA A 11 5.30 63.70 -30.31
C ALA A 11 5.49 63.08 -28.91
N ALA A 12 4.66 63.46 -27.93
CA ALA A 12 4.71 62.90 -26.58
C ALA A 12 4.35 61.40 -26.52
N LEU A 13 3.38 60.95 -27.34
CA LEU A 13 2.99 59.53 -27.46
C LEU A 13 4.06 58.70 -28.16
N VAL A 14 4.68 59.23 -29.22
CA VAL A 14 5.79 58.59 -29.92
C VAL A 14 7.01 58.43 -29.00
N THR A 15 7.32 59.40 -28.13
CA THR A 15 8.42 59.25 -27.17
C THR A 15 8.15 58.18 -26.09
N VAL A 16 6.88 57.98 -25.69
CA VAL A 16 6.49 56.88 -24.77
C VAL A 16 6.53 55.53 -25.50
N MET A 17 6.10 55.49 -26.76
CA MET A 17 6.14 54.29 -27.60
C MET A 17 7.56 53.81 -27.93
N VAL A 18 8.52 54.72 -28.12
CA VAL A 18 9.93 54.37 -28.40
C VAL A 18 10.62 53.70 -27.20
N GLY A 19 10.09 53.85 -25.99
CA GLY A 19 10.62 53.21 -24.77
C GLY A 19 9.96 51.88 -24.38
N LEU A 20 8.97 51.40 -25.14
CA LEU A 20 8.24 50.16 -24.82
C LEU A 20 8.78 48.96 -25.62
N PRO A 21 8.94 47.78 -25.01
CA PRO A 21 9.32 46.57 -25.74
C PRO A 21 8.21 46.14 -26.71
N GLU A 22 8.59 45.63 -27.89
CA GLU A 22 7.70 45.41 -29.04
C GLU A 22 6.43 44.60 -28.74
N HIS A 23 6.50 43.63 -27.83
CA HIS A 23 5.36 42.79 -27.45
C HIS A 23 4.24 43.56 -26.74
N GLN A 24 4.50 44.76 -26.21
CA GLN A 24 3.48 45.60 -25.57
C GLN A 24 2.88 46.67 -26.49
N LEU A 25 3.48 46.91 -27.67
CA LEU A 25 2.92 47.82 -28.68
C LEU A 25 1.62 47.27 -29.30
N VAL A 26 1.51 45.94 -29.39
CA VAL A 26 0.33 45.23 -29.92
C VAL A 26 -0.90 45.46 -29.04
N LEU A 27 -0.72 45.47 -27.72
CA LEU A 27 -1.80 45.70 -26.75
C LEU A 27 -2.35 47.13 -26.84
N LEU A 28 -1.47 48.11 -27.10
CA LEU A 28 -1.86 49.50 -27.27
C LEU A 28 -2.64 49.73 -28.57
N ASP A 29 -2.23 49.04 -29.64
CA ASP A 29 -2.91 49.08 -30.94
C ASP A 29 -4.30 48.44 -30.85
N GLU A 30 -4.43 47.32 -30.14
CA GLU A 30 -5.72 46.66 -29.94
C GLU A 30 -6.69 47.49 -29.07
N ALA A 31 -6.20 48.11 -28.00
CA ALA A 31 -6.98 49.05 -27.19
C ALA A 31 -7.45 50.27 -28.00
N GLN A 32 -6.59 50.81 -28.89
CA GLN A 32 -6.98 51.89 -29.80
C GLN A 32 -8.04 51.45 -30.80
N ARG A 33 -7.95 50.24 -31.36
CA ARG A 33 -8.96 49.70 -32.28
C ARG A 33 -10.31 49.56 -31.58
N ARG A 34 -10.35 48.93 -30.40
CA ARG A 34 -11.59 48.74 -29.61
C ARG A 34 -12.24 50.08 -29.25
N THR A 35 -11.45 51.05 -28.82
CA THR A 35 -11.91 52.41 -28.49
C THR A 35 -12.53 53.13 -29.70
N ARG A 36 -11.89 53.02 -30.88
CA ARG A 36 -12.44 53.59 -32.13
C ARG A 36 -13.73 52.92 -32.54
N THR A 37 -13.81 51.59 -32.45
CA THR A 37 -15.03 50.83 -32.75
C THR A 37 -16.18 51.18 -31.81
N TYR A 38 -15.90 51.35 -30.52
CA TYR A 38 -16.90 51.79 -29.55
C TYR A 38 -17.39 53.21 -29.85
N ALA A 39 -16.48 54.15 -30.14
CA ALA A 39 -16.84 55.53 -30.45
C ALA A 39 -17.67 55.66 -31.74
N VAL A 40 -17.47 54.78 -32.73
CA VAL A 40 -18.33 54.69 -33.92
C VAL A 40 -19.71 54.10 -33.57
N LYS A 41 -19.77 53.03 -32.77
CA LYS A 41 -21.04 52.46 -32.29
C LYS A 41 -21.89 53.44 -31.50
N GLN A 42 -21.27 54.29 -30.69
CA GLN A 42 -21.96 55.30 -29.87
C GLN A 42 -22.24 56.63 -30.61
N GLY A 43 -21.95 56.70 -31.92
CA GLY A 43 -22.26 57.86 -32.76
C GLY A 43 -21.32 59.06 -32.60
N TYR A 44 -20.23 58.92 -31.84
CA TYR A 44 -19.24 60.00 -31.63
C TYR A 44 -18.31 60.20 -32.84
N MET A 45 -18.22 59.21 -33.74
CA MET A 45 -17.48 59.26 -35.01
C MET A 45 -18.24 58.51 -36.11
N LEU A 46 -18.04 58.87 -37.39
CA LEU A 46 -18.55 58.10 -38.53
C LEU A 46 -17.44 57.28 -39.18
N GLY A 47 -17.66 55.98 -39.40
CA GLY A 47 -16.74 55.15 -40.20
C GLY A 47 -16.74 55.56 -41.68
N GLN A 48 -15.62 55.42 -42.38
CA GLN A 48 -15.57 55.52 -43.84
C GLN A 48 -16.10 54.24 -44.51
N PHE A 49 -16.74 54.38 -45.66
CA PHE A 49 -17.06 53.23 -46.53
C PHE A 49 -15.80 52.74 -47.23
N HIS A 50 -15.52 51.44 -47.13
CA HIS A 50 -14.41 50.83 -47.85
C HIS A 50 -14.88 50.41 -49.25
N SER A 51 -14.15 50.80 -50.29
CA SER A 51 -14.49 50.61 -51.71
C SER A 51 -14.46 49.16 -52.22
N ARG A 52 -14.42 48.16 -51.32
CA ARG A 52 -14.31 46.72 -51.66
C ARG A 52 -15.37 45.82 -51.02
N CYS A 53 -16.39 46.37 -50.34
CA CYS A 53 -17.53 45.58 -49.86
C CYS A 53 -18.69 45.67 -50.87
N ALA A 54 -19.19 44.52 -51.34
CA ALA A 54 -20.19 44.43 -52.40
C ALA A 54 -21.66 44.68 -51.93
N GLU A 55 -21.88 45.16 -50.71
CA GLU A 55 -23.19 45.64 -50.26
C GLU A 55 -23.08 47.02 -49.60
N PRO A 56 -23.83 48.05 -50.06
CA PRO A 56 -23.79 49.39 -49.49
C PRO A 56 -24.67 49.46 -48.25
N GLY A 57 -24.13 49.08 -47.08
CA GLY A 57 -24.86 49.20 -45.81
C GLY A 57 -24.02 49.12 -44.52
N VAL A 58 -22.78 48.63 -44.58
CA VAL A 58 -21.98 48.40 -43.37
C VAL A 58 -20.81 49.39 -43.27
N LEU A 59 -20.86 50.30 -42.29
CA LEU A 59 -19.79 51.24 -41.93
C LEU A 59 -18.53 50.48 -41.45
N ASN A 60 -17.33 50.82 -41.94
CA ASN A 60 -16.08 50.27 -41.42
C ASN A 60 -15.55 51.13 -40.24
N PRO A 61 -15.58 50.61 -39.00
CA PRO A 61 -15.16 51.37 -37.82
C PRO A 61 -13.64 51.59 -37.69
N ALA A 62 -12.83 50.96 -38.55
CA ALA A 62 -11.36 51.09 -38.49
C ALA A 62 -10.85 52.46 -38.99
N PHE A 63 -11.63 53.19 -39.80
CA PHE A 63 -11.24 54.48 -40.39
C PHE A 63 -12.32 55.57 -40.16
N PRO A 64 -12.40 56.16 -38.96
CA PRO A 64 -13.41 57.15 -38.64
C PRO A 64 -13.07 58.60 -39.06
N VAL A 65 -14.08 59.38 -39.42
CA VAL A 65 -14.03 60.85 -39.60
C VAL A 65 -14.99 61.51 -38.61
N SER A 66 -14.51 62.53 -37.88
CA SER A 66 -15.29 63.22 -36.85
C SER A 66 -16.37 64.16 -37.43
N ARG A 67 -17.52 64.26 -36.77
CA ARG A 67 -18.59 65.23 -37.06
C ARG A 67 -18.71 66.41 -36.09
N SER A 68 -17.83 66.53 -35.07
CA SER A 68 -17.91 67.60 -34.06
C SER A 68 -16.52 68.23 -33.76
N PRO A 69 -16.42 69.50 -33.31
CA PRO A 69 -15.14 70.15 -33.01
C PRO A 69 -14.48 69.69 -31.69
N GLU A 70 -15.15 68.90 -30.84
CA GLU A 70 -14.54 68.38 -29.59
C GLU A 70 -14.46 66.83 -29.47
N PRO A 71 -13.74 66.11 -30.36
CA PRO A 71 -13.59 64.65 -30.27
C PRO A 71 -12.39 64.21 -29.42
N LEU A 72 -11.47 65.14 -29.14
CA LEU A 72 -10.18 64.85 -28.50
C LEU A 72 -10.31 64.56 -26.99
N PHE A 73 -11.41 64.99 -26.34
CA PHE A 73 -11.57 64.85 -24.90
C PHE A 73 -12.08 63.46 -24.50
N ALA A 74 -13.04 62.89 -25.25
CA ALA A 74 -13.59 61.57 -24.99
C ALA A 74 -12.58 60.43 -25.28
N VAL A 75 -11.85 60.52 -26.39
CA VAL A 75 -10.84 59.52 -26.78
C VAL A 75 -9.65 59.53 -25.81
N ARG A 76 -9.23 60.70 -25.30
CA ARG A 76 -8.17 60.80 -24.28
C ARG A 76 -8.58 60.19 -22.93
N ARG A 77 -9.83 60.40 -22.49
CA ARG A 77 -10.32 59.86 -21.22
C ARG A 77 -10.39 58.33 -21.24
N MET A 78 -10.80 57.75 -22.38
CA MET A 78 -10.87 56.29 -22.57
C MET A 78 -9.50 55.62 -22.62
N ILE A 79 -8.53 56.17 -23.36
CA ILE A 79 -7.17 55.59 -23.43
C ILE A 79 -6.49 55.60 -22.06
N VAL A 80 -6.67 56.67 -21.29
CA VAL A 80 -6.12 56.77 -19.93
C VAL A 80 -6.82 55.80 -18.98
N GLN A 81 -8.15 55.71 -19.04
CA GLN A 81 -8.89 54.74 -18.23
C GLN A 81 -8.47 53.30 -18.56
N ASP A 82 -8.31 52.93 -19.83
CA ASP A 82 -7.89 51.59 -20.21
C ASP A 82 -6.44 51.28 -19.80
N ILE A 83 -5.50 52.21 -19.99
CA ILE A 83 -4.11 52.02 -19.53
C ILE A 83 -4.05 51.89 -18.00
N MET A 84 -4.85 52.69 -17.27
CA MET A 84 -4.91 52.66 -15.81
C MET A 84 -5.60 51.41 -15.26
N PHE A 85 -6.71 50.96 -15.87
CA PHE A 85 -7.51 49.85 -15.35
C PHE A 85 -7.02 48.48 -15.80
N LEU A 86 -6.61 48.32 -17.06
CA LEU A 86 -6.26 47.00 -17.61
C LEU A 86 -4.81 46.60 -17.30
N HIS A 87 -3.88 47.55 -17.25
CA HIS A 87 -2.45 47.21 -17.19
C HIS A 87 -1.77 47.51 -15.85
N ARG A 88 -2.39 48.28 -14.94
CA ARG A 88 -1.90 48.58 -13.57
C ARG A 88 -0.38 48.84 -13.45
N SER A 89 0.24 49.41 -14.49
CA SER A 89 1.69 49.65 -14.53
C SER A 89 2.03 50.94 -13.78
N PRO A 90 2.80 50.88 -12.68
CA PRO A 90 3.20 52.07 -11.91
C PRO A 90 4.04 53.05 -12.73
N VAL A 91 4.81 52.55 -13.69
CA VAL A 91 5.70 53.34 -14.56
C VAL A 91 4.88 54.15 -15.57
N MET A 92 3.90 53.53 -16.22
CA MET A 92 2.99 54.22 -17.15
C MET A 92 2.13 55.26 -16.43
N PHE A 93 1.76 54.97 -15.18
CA PHE A 93 0.99 55.86 -14.32
C PHE A 93 1.80 57.10 -13.87
N ALA A 94 3.06 56.92 -13.44
CA ALA A 94 3.94 58.02 -13.06
C ALA A 94 4.25 58.95 -14.24
N GLU A 95 4.45 58.40 -15.45
CA GLU A 95 4.75 59.20 -16.64
C GLU A 95 3.51 59.93 -17.19
N TYR A 96 2.33 59.34 -17.03
CA TYR A 96 1.06 60.01 -17.27
C TYR A 96 0.85 61.18 -16.29
N GLN A 97 1.06 60.94 -14.99
CA GLN A 97 0.93 61.94 -13.93
C GLN A 97 1.87 63.13 -14.14
N LYS A 98 3.12 62.87 -14.54
CA LYS A 98 4.14 63.90 -14.82
C LYS A 98 3.80 64.82 -16.00
N ARG A 99 3.01 64.35 -16.97
CA ARG A 99 2.68 65.10 -18.21
C ARG A 99 1.26 65.66 -18.24
N PHE A 100 0.32 65.07 -17.51
CA PHE A 100 -1.11 65.42 -17.60
C PHE A 100 -1.80 65.67 -16.24
N GLY A 101 -1.08 65.52 -15.12
CA GLY A 101 -1.62 65.64 -13.76
C GLY A 101 -2.37 66.95 -13.49
N ASP A 102 -1.85 68.09 -13.97
CA ASP A 102 -2.45 69.40 -13.69
C ASP A 102 -3.69 69.72 -14.53
N ARG A 103 -4.14 68.82 -15.43
CA ARG A 103 -5.27 69.09 -16.35
C ARG A 103 -6.60 68.47 -15.96
N TYR A 104 -6.64 67.63 -14.92
CA TYR A 104 -7.85 66.87 -14.55
C TYR A 104 -8.45 67.23 -13.19
N ASP A 105 -7.90 68.22 -12.49
CA ASP A 105 -8.58 68.86 -11.37
C ASP A 105 -9.28 70.13 -11.88
N ARG A 106 -10.50 69.94 -12.43
CA ARG A 106 -11.38 71.05 -12.78
C ARG A 106 -12.61 71.02 -11.88
N PRO A 107 -13.05 72.17 -11.35
CA PRO A 107 -14.18 72.25 -10.42
C PRO A 107 -15.51 71.73 -11.00
N ASP A 108 -15.61 71.62 -12.32
CA ASP A 108 -16.86 71.34 -13.02
C ASP A 108 -17.19 69.82 -13.16
N HIS A 109 -16.24 68.94 -12.80
CA HIS A 109 -16.45 67.48 -12.84
C HIS A 109 -15.50 66.76 -11.85
N PRO A 110 -15.83 66.74 -10.55
CA PRO A 110 -15.02 66.05 -9.55
C PRO A 110 -15.01 64.54 -9.79
N MET A 111 -13.86 63.92 -9.48
CA MET A 111 -13.71 62.47 -9.49
C MET A 111 -14.73 61.84 -8.51
N PRO A 112 -15.40 60.72 -8.85
CA PRO A 112 -16.31 60.05 -7.94
C PRO A 112 -15.65 59.75 -6.59
N GLU A 113 -16.34 60.06 -5.50
CA GLU A 113 -15.78 60.07 -4.13
C GLU A 113 -15.17 58.72 -3.70
N THR A 114 -15.75 57.61 -4.18
CA THR A 114 -15.23 56.25 -4.00
C THR A 114 -13.86 56.05 -4.64
N HIS A 115 -13.65 56.65 -5.81
CA HIS A 115 -12.37 56.58 -6.52
C HIS A 115 -11.36 57.54 -5.88
N ALA A 116 -11.78 58.75 -5.46
CA ALA A 116 -10.92 59.67 -4.72
C ALA A 116 -10.40 59.05 -3.40
N ARG A 117 -11.25 58.30 -2.69
CA ARG A 117 -10.86 57.53 -1.50
C ARG A 117 -9.86 56.41 -1.82
N LEU A 118 -10.13 55.59 -2.83
CA LEU A 118 -9.20 54.53 -3.26
C LEU A 118 -7.85 55.11 -3.72
N TYR A 119 -7.88 56.28 -4.37
CA TYR A 119 -6.71 57.01 -4.83
C TYR A 119 -5.88 57.58 -3.65
N ALA A 120 -6.55 58.17 -2.66
CA ALA A 120 -5.89 58.63 -1.43
C ALA A 120 -5.28 57.48 -0.62
N LEU A 121 -5.98 56.34 -0.53
CA LEU A 121 -5.48 55.11 0.09
C LEU A 121 -4.26 54.52 -0.65
N ALA A 122 -4.27 54.54 -1.99
CA ALA A 122 -3.15 54.11 -2.82
C ALA A 122 -1.94 55.05 -2.70
N GLN A 123 -2.16 56.37 -2.61
CA GLN A 123 -1.11 57.37 -2.38
C GLN A 123 -0.46 57.22 -1.00
N GLN A 124 -1.23 56.95 0.06
CA GLN A 124 -0.68 56.69 1.39
C GLN A 124 0.20 55.42 1.45
N ARG A 125 -0.02 54.46 0.54
CA ARG A 125 0.79 53.24 0.42
C ARG A 125 1.93 53.35 -0.59
N SER A 126 2.09 54.48 -1.28
CA SER A 126 3.05 54.65 -2.38
C SER A 126 4.54 54.71 -1.98
N SER A 127 4.86 54.55 -0.70
CA SER A 127 6.24 54.35 -0.22
C SER A 127 6.62 52.89 0.05
N GLY A 128 5.72 51.93 -0.17
CA GLY A 128 6.03 50.50 -0.04
C GLY A 128 5.34 49.69 -1.12
N ARG A 129 6.12 49.12 -2.06
CA ARG A 129 5.66 47.98 -2.85
C ARG A 129 5.03 46.98 -1.88
N SER A 130 3.83 46.48 -2.17
CA SER A 130 3.34 45.29 -1.46
C SER A 130 4.34 44.18 -1.80
N ALA A 131 5.23 43.87 -0.85
CA ALA A 131 6.29 42.89 -1.03
C ALA A 131 5.72 41.52 -1.45
N ASP A 132 4.50 41.22 -0.99
CA ASP A 132 3.80 39.95 -1.24
C ASP A 132 3.43 39.74 -2.71
N VAL A 133 2.98 40.77 -3.42
CA VAL A 133 2.55 40.64 -4.83
C VAL A 133 3.74 40.70 -5.80
N ASP A 134 4.81 41.43 -5.44
CA ASP A 134 5.96 41.66 -6.32
C ASP A 134 6.93 40.47 -6.36
N TYR A 135 7.20 39.80 -5.23
CA TYR A 135 8.09 38.62 -5.19
C TYR A 135 7.46 37.42 -5.91
N GLN A 136 6.16 37.18 -5.71
CA GLN A 136 5.46 36.04 -6.29
C GLN A 136 5.08 36.25 -7.76
N LYS A 137 5.07 37.50 -8.24
CA LYS A 137 4.55 37.88 -9.56
C LYS A 137 3.21 37.22 -9.87
N ILE A 138 2.33 37.11 -8.87
CA ILE A 138 1.09 36.30 -8.91
C ILE A 138 0.11 36.78 -10.00
N ASP A 139 0.25 38.03 -10.42
CA ASP A 139 -0.53 38.61 -11.52
C ASP A 139 -0.22 38.00 -12.88
N VAL A 140 0.98 37.42 -13.06
CA VAL A 140 1.36 36.71 -14.29
C VAL A 140 0.57 35.40 -14.43
N PRO A 141 0.68 34.40 -13.53
CA PRO A 141 -0.04 33.14 -13.67
C PRO A 141 -1.56 33.30 -13.64
N LEU A 142 -2.11 34.30 -12.95
CA LEU A 142 -3.55 34.57 -12.95
C LEU A 142 -4.08 35.14 -14.28
N LYS A 143 -3.22 35.65 -15.16
CA LYS A 143 -3.59 36.23 -16.47
C LYS A 143 -3.19 35.35 -17.67
N LEU A 144 -2.42 34.30 -17.44
CA LEU A 144 -1.99 33.36 -18.49
C LEU A 144 -3.14 32.53 -19.07
N PRO A 145 -4.13 32.05 -18.30
CA PRO A 145 -5.23 31.30 -18.88
C PRO A 145 -6.09 32.18 -19.79
N GLN A 146 -6.21 31.79 -21.06
CA GLN A 146 -7.05 32.45 -22.06
C GLN A 146 -8.00 31.42 -22.67
N PRO A 147 -9.14 31.12 -22.02
CA PRO A 147 -10.11 30.18 -22.56
C PRO A 147 -10.65 30.70 -23.90
N HIS A 148 -10.83 29.79 -24.86
CA HIS A 148 -11.37 30.07 -26.18
C HIS A 148 -12.91 30.12 -26.19
N THR A 149 -13.56 29.54 -25.18
CA THR A 149 -15.01 29.52 -25.00
C THR A 149 -15.41 30.09 -23.63
N ASP A 150 -16.70 30.39 -23.49
CA ASP A 150 -17.30 30.75 -22.19
C ASP A 150 -17.66 29.51 -21.34
N HIS A 151 -17.25 28.30 -21.74
CA HIS A 151 -17.60 27.07 -21.04
C HIS A 151 -16.80 26.94 -19.72
N PRO A 152 -17.46 26.80 -18.55
CA PRO A 152 -16.80 26.87 -17.25
C PRO A 152 -15.79 25.72 -17.00
N ALA A 153 -15.95 24.59 -17.68
CA ALA A 153 -15.00 23.47 -17.57
C ALA A 153 -13.68 23.72 -18.31
N GLU A 154 -13.66 24.60 -19.32
CA GLU A 154 -12.43 24.95 -20.05
C GLU A 154 -11.44 25.66 -19.10
N MET A 155 -11.92 26.61 -18.30
CA MET A 155 -11.11 27.28 -17.29
C MET A 155 -10.53 26.29 -16.26
N THR A 156 -11.31 25.27 -15.87
CA THR A 156 -10.82 24.22 -14.96
C THR A 156 -9.67 23.43 -15.59
N PHE A 157 -9.77 23.13 -16.89
CA PHE A 157 -8.74 22.43 -17.67
C PHE A 157 -7.43 23.24 -17.75
N TYR A 158 -7.50 24.53 -18.12
CA TYR A 158 -6.31 25.39 -18.20
C TYR A 158 -5.61 25.56 -16.84
N LEU A 159 -6.36 25.78 -15.76
CA LEU A 159 -5.78 25.94 -14.42
C LEU A 159 -5.13 24.64 -13.93
N SER A 160 -5.77 23.50 -14.19
CA SER A 160 -5.22 22.19 -13.83
C SER A 160 -3.95 21.87 -14.63
N GLY A 161 -3.94 22.20 -15.92
CA GLY A 161 -2.75 22.08 -16.77
C GLY A 161 -1.57 22.94 -16.26
N GLN A 162 -1.82 24.20 -15.89
CA GLN A 162 -0.77 25.08 -15.37
C GLN A 162 -0.24 24.63 -13.99
N LEU A 163 -1.14 24.22 -13.08
CA LEU A 163 -0.74 23.70 -11.78
C LEU A 163 0.08 22.40 -11.92
N LYS A 164 -0.27 21.54 -12.88
CA LYS A 164 0.54 20.36 -13.25
C LYS A 164 1.96 20.76 -13.63
N GLU A 165 2.14 21.72 -14.54
CA GLU A 165 3.47 22.18 -14.98
C GLU A 165 4.29 22.78 -13.82
N LEU A 166 3.64 23.51 -12.90
CA LEU A 166 4.30 24.03 -11.69
C LEU A 166 4.74 22.93 -10.73
N LEU A 167 3.94 21.88 -10.57
CA LEU A 167 4.30 20.72 -9.76
C LEU A 167 5.45 19.93 -10.40
N PHE A 168 5.48 19.77 -11.73
CA PHE A 168 6.65 19.21 -12.43
C PHE A 168 7.89 20.05 -12.25
N LYS A 169 7.76 21.39 -12.31
CA LYS A 169 8.88 22.28 -12.03
C LYS A 169 9.39 22.09 -10.60
N LEU A 170 8.51 22.01 -9.61
CA LEU A 170 8.89 21.74 -8.22
C LEU A 170 9.61 20.40 -8.09
N MET A 171 9.08 19.34 -8.69
CA MET A 171 9.71 18.02 -8.70
C MET A 171 11.10 18.04 -9.34
N HIS A 172 11.25 18.74 -10.46
CA HIS A 172 12.54 18.90 -11.13
C HIS A 172 13.56 19.61 -10.24
N GLU A 173 13.17 20.70 -9.57
CA GLU A 173 14.05 21.39 -8.62
C GLU A 173 14.45 20.48 -7.44
N GLN A 174 13.52 19.67 -6.91
CA GLN A 174 13.86 18.69 -5.87
C GLN A 174 14.80 17.61 -6.41
N ALA A 175 14.56 17.06 -7.59
CA ALA A 175 15.43 16.04 -8.20
C ALA A 175 16.85 16.57 -8.43
N CYS A 176 16.99 17.81 -8.92
CA CYS A 176 18.27 18.49 -9.06
C CYS A 176 18.99 18.67 -7.72
N ALA A 177 18.25 19.06 -6.66
CA ALA A 177 18.83 19.17 -5.32
C ALA A 177 19.29 17.82 -4.78
N VAL A 178 18.45 16.78 -4.88
CA VAL A 178 18.79 15.41 -4.47
C VAL A 178 20.07 14.93 -5.13
N ARG A 179 20.20 15.17 -6.44
CA ARG A 179 21.42 14.84 -7.18
C ARG A 179 22.66 15.49 -6.57
N VAL A 180 22.60 16.79 -6.28
CA VAL A 180 23.72 17.54 -5.67
C VAL A 180 24.04 17.01 -4.26
N GLU A 181 23.02 16.68 -3.48
CA GLU A 181 23.19 16.12 -2.13
C GLU A 181 23.84 14.73 -2.16
N LEU A 182 23.43 13.86 -3.09
CA LEU A 182 24.02 12.53 -3.28
C LEU A 182 25.46 12.60 -3.79
N ALA A 183 25.75 13.50 -4.73
CA ALA A 183 27.11 13.75 -5.23
C ALA A 183 28.05 14.20 -4.09
N ALA A 184 27.52 14.94 -3.12
CA ALA A 184 28.24 15.41 -1.94
C ALA A 184 28.16 14.46 -0.72
N ASP A 185 27.65 13.23 -0.90
CA ASP A 185 27.53 12.20 0.14
C ASP A 185 26.63 12.61 1.34
N ARG A 186 25.71 13.57 1.14
CA ARG A 186 24.73 14.05 2.13
C ARG A 186 23.40 13.29 2.00
N VAL A 187 23.45 11.99 2.32
CA VAL A 187 22.32 11.05 2.12
C VAL A 187 21.02 11.48 2.83
N GLU A 188 21.10 12.05 4.03
CA GLU A 188 19.88 12.49 4.75
C GLU A 188 19.16 13.64 4.06
N GLU A 189 19.90 14.60 3.49
CA GLU A 189 19.30 15.72 2.76
C GLU A 189 18.71 15.26 1.43
N ALA A 190 19.35 14.29 0.78
CA ALA A 190 18.80 13.61 -0.39
C ALA A 190 17.46 12.91 -0.07
N ILE A 191 17.35 12.22 1.08
CA ILE A 191 16.09 11.59 1.53
C ILE A 191 14.98 12.63 1.69
N TRP A 192 15.26 13.79 2.30
CA TRP A 192 14.27 14.85 2.45
C TRP A 192 13.83 15.45 1.11
N GLY A 193 14.76 15.60 0.16
CA GLY A 193 14.44 16.02 -1.20
C GLY A 193 13.52 15.02 -1.92
N LEU A 194 13.81 13.72 -1.82
CA LEU A 194 12.98 12.65 -2.39
C LEU A 194 11.57 12.64 -1.77
N ARG A 195 11.44 12.80 -0.46
CA ARG A 195 10.13 12.89 0.21
C ARG A 195 9.29 14.09 -0.25
N ARG A 196 9.92 15.23 -0.48
CA ARG A 196 9.24 16.41 -1.04
C ARG A 196 8.80 16.18 -2.48
N LEU A 197 9.59 15.45 -3.26
CA LEU A 197 9.22 15.01 -4.61
C LEU A 197 7.98 14.09 -4.56
N THR A 198 7.96 13.09 -3.69
CA THR A 198 6.78 12.22 -3.47
C THR A 198 5.54 13.02 -3.07
N ALA A 199 5.67 13.97 -2.14
CA ALA A 199 4.55 14.82 -1.74
C ALA A 199 4.01 15.68 -2.91
N ALA A 200 4.88 16.16 -3.81
CA ALA A 200 4.48 16.88 -5.01
C ALA A 200 3.74 15.97 -6.01
N LEU A 201 4.13 14.69 -6.13
CA LEU A 201 3.43 13.67 -6.93
C LEU A 201 2.03 13.37 -6.37
N ASP A 202 1.89 13.27 -5.05
CA ASP A 202 0.59 13.04 -4.42
C ASP A 202 -0.35 14.24 -4.61
N MET A 203 0.18 15.46 -4.52
CA MET A 203 -0.57 16.68 -4.81
C MET A 203 -1.01 16.73 -6.28
N LEU A 204 -0.13 16.35 -7.21
CA LEU A 204 -0.45 16.24 -8.63
C LEU A 204 -1.58 15.22 -8.88
N SER A 205 -1.56 14.10 -8.16
CA SER A 205 -2.60 13.07 -8.27
C SER A 205 -3.96 13.59 -7.80
N ARG A 206 -4.01 14.34 -6.69
CA ARG A 206 -5.25 14.96 -6.17
C ARG A 206 -5.78 16.08 -7.06
N LEU A 207 -4.89 16.85 -7.69
CA LEU A 207 -5.29 17.86 -8.68
C LEU A 207 -6.11 17.23 -9.81
N TRP A 208 -5.74 16.01 -10.21
CA TRP A 208 -6.42 15.27 -11.29
C TRP A 208 -7.83 14.82 -10.93
N ASP A 209 -8.17 14.72 -9.63
CA ASP A 209 -9.53 14.40 -9.17
C ASP A 209 -10.52 15.51 -9.53
N VAL A 210 -10.06 16.77 -9.58
CA VAL A 210 -10.89 17.91 -9.97
C VAL A 210 -11.33 17.78 -11.43
N LEU A 211 -10.43 17.35 -12.32
CA LEU A 211 -10.75 17.07 -13.71
C LEU A 211 -11.66 15.84 -13.86
N GLY A 212 -11.48 14.83 -13.01
CA GLY A 212 -12.31 13.62 -12.99
C GLY A 212 -13.77 13.83 -12.57
N THR A 213 -14.16 15.01 -12.10
CA THR A 213 -15.57 15.34 -11.81
C THR A 213 -16.41 15.63 -13.06
N ARG A 214 -15.78 15.80 -14.23
CA ARG A 214 -16.44 16.21 -15.47
C ARG A 214 -17.07 15.05 -16.21
N ALA A 215 -18.22 15.30 -16.83
CA ALA A 215 -18.85 14.36 -17.75
C ALA A 215 -18.18 14.43 -19.14
N PRO A 216 -18.11 13.32 -19.89
CA PRO A 216 -17.54 13.33 -21.25
C PRO A 216 -18.16 14.39 -22.16
N THR A 217 -19.46 14.63 -22.01
CA THR A 217 -20.21 15.65 -22.76
C THR A 217 -19.73 17.07 -22.48
N GLU A 218 -19.26 17.37 -21.27
CA GLU A 218 -18.75 18.70 -20.90
C GLU A 218 -17.37 18.98 -21.49
N PHE A 219 -16.49 17.97 -21.54
CA PHE A 219 -15.16 18.10 -22.12
C PHE A 219 -15.21 18.18 -23.65
N ASN A 220 -16.02 17.32 -24.27
CA ASN A 220 -16.20 17.31 -25.72
C ASN A 220 -16.84 18.59 -26.27
N ALA A 221 -17.52 19.39 -25.45
CA ALA A 221 -18.13 20.67 -25.86
C ALA A 221 -17.10 21.73 -26.29
N PHE A 222 -15.83 21.62 -25.86
CA PHE A 222 -14.77 22.57 -26.22
C PHE A 222 -13.48 21.89 -26.72
N ARG A 223 -13.40 20.55 -26.73
CA ARG A 223 -12.19 19.79 -27.12
C ARG A 223 -11.69 20.10 -28.54
N ASP A 224 -12.60 20.29 -29.49
CA ASP A 224 -12.26 20.60 -30.88
C ASP A 224 -11.54 21.95 -31.03
N GLN A 225 -11.70 22.86 -30.04
CA GLN A 225 -11.06 24.17 -30.04
C GLN A 225 -9.63 24.14 -29.46
N LEU A 226 -9.22 23.04 -28.80
CA LEU A 226 -7.91 22.91 -28.13
C LEU A 226 -6.78 22.39 -29.04
N GLY A 227 -7.09 21.95 -30.27
CA GLY A 227 -6.09 21.41 -31.22
C GLY A 227 -5.51 20.03 -30.84
N ASP A 228 -4.39 19.63 -31.43
CA ASP A 228 -3.74 18.31 -31.21
C ASP A 228 -2.85 18.24 -29.96
N ALA A 229 -3.03 19.16 -29.00
CA ALA A 229 -2.16 19.24 -27.82
C ALA A 229 -2.32 18.00 -26.90
N SER A 230 -1.19 17.37 -26.57
CA SER A 230 -1.09 16.23 -25.66
C SER A 230 -0.37 16.60 -24.37
N ASP A 231 -0.96 16.27 -23.22
CA ASP A 231 -0.36 16.48 -21.89
C ASP A 231 0.94 15.72 -21.66
N ILE A 232 1.22 14.71 -22.49
CA ILE A 232 2.39 13.81 -22.44
C ILE A 232 3.65 14.48 -23.03
N ASP A 233 3.50 15.58 -23.77
CA ASP A 233 4.62 16.30 -24.41
C ASP A 233 5.17 17.45 -23.56
N SER A 234 4.82 17.53 -22.26
CA SER A 234 5.39 18.51 -21.33
C SER A 234 6.93 18.39 -21.25
N TYR A 235 7.63 19.45 -21.64
CA TYR A 235 9.10 19.46 -21.61
C TYR A 235 9.64 19.33 -20.18
N ILE A 236 9.00 19.97 -19.20
CA ILE A 236 9.47 19.94 -17.80
C ILE A 236 9.25 18.57 -17.19
N PHE A 237 8.19 17.85 -17.58
CA PHE A 237 8.02 16.45 -17.21
C PHE A 237 9.19 15.58 -17.72
N ARG A 238 9.66 15.82 -18.96
CA ARG A 238 10.85 15.14 -19.49
C ARG A 238 12.11 15.50 -18.74
N MET A 239 12.27 16.75 -18.32
CA MET A 239 13.38 17.14 -17.45
C MET A 239 13.34 16.36 -16.12
N VAL A 240 12.16 16.16 -15.52
CA VAL A 240 12.02 15.32 -14.32
C VAL A 240 12.44 13.88 -14.59
N GLU A 241 11.94 13.26 -15.67
CA GLU A 241 12.29 11.88 -16.02
C GLU A 241 13.81 11.71 -16.26
N PHE A 242 14.44 12.63 -16.99
CA PHE A 242 15.87 12.57 -17.29
C PHE A 242 16.73 12.79 -16.04
N THR A 243 16.35 13.75 -15.20
CA THR A 243 17.05 14.04 -13.93
C THR A 243 16.94 12.87 -12.95
N LEU A 244 15.84 12.12 -12.97
CA LEU A 244 15.68 10.92 -12.13
C LEU A 244 16.41 9.68 -12.67
N GLY A 245 16.65 9.60 -13.99
CA GLY A 245 17.47 8.55 -14.61
C GLY A 245 16.85 7.87 -15.83
N LYS A 246 15.61 8.21 -16.21
CA LYS A 246 14.94 7.66 -17.40
C LYS A 246 15.34 8.41 -18.67
N LYS A 247 16.58 8.24 -19.10
CA LYS A 247 17.15 8.90 -20.29
C LYS A 247 16.64 8.22 -21.58
N SER A 248 16.15 9.01 -22.53
CA SER A 248 15.70 8.51 -23.86
C SER A 248 16.07 9.50 -24.96
N GLU A 249 16.92 9.06 -25.89
CA GLU A 249 17.37 9.87 -27.03
C GLU A 249 16.21 10.23 -27.96
N GLU A 250 15.29 9.28 -28.20
CA GLU A 250 14.08 9.50 -29.00
C GLU A 250 13.22 10.62 -28.41
N LEU A 251 13.00 10.62 -27.08
CA LEU A 251 12.21 11.64 -26.41
C LEU A 251 12.95 12.99 -26.37
N ALA A 252 14.27 13.00 -26.22
CA ALA A 252 15.07 14.22 -26.28
C ALA A 252 15.01 14.88 -27.67
N ALA A 253 15.07 14.07 -28.74
CA ALA A 253 15.05 14.54 -30.12
C ALA A 253 13.75 15.30 -30.48
N ARG A 254 12.62 15.00 -29.82
CA ARG A 254 11.33 15.69 -30.05
C ARG A 254 11.39 17.19 -29.76
N TYR A 255 12.30 17.62 -28.88
CA TYR A 255 12.44 19.04 -28.50
C TYR A 255 13.58 19.76 -29.23
N ALA A 256 14.33 19.07 -30.11
CA ALA A 256 15.48 19.63 -30.81
C ALA A 256 15.13 20.86 -31.68
N PHE A 257 13.89 20.96 -32.13
CA PHE A 257 13.40 22.05 -32.99
C PHE A 257 12.84 23.26 -32.22
N VAL A 258 12.88 23.26 -30.88
CA VAL A 258 12.43 24.38 -30.03
C VAL A 258 13.66 25.03 -29.38
N PRO A 259 14.23 26.11 -29.96
CA PRO A 259 15.53 26.65 -29.54
C PRO A 259 15.63 27.06 -28.07
N SER A 260 14.51 27.50 -27.47
CA SER A 260 14.45 27.91 -26.06
C SER A 260 14.47 26.75 -25.07
N ILE A 261 14.18 25.52 -25.50
CA ILE A 261 14.03 24.32 -24.65
C ILE A 261 15.13 23.30 -24.94
N ALA A 262 15.59 23.23 -26.20
CA ALA A 262 16.56 22.23 -26.67
C ALA A 262 17.83 22.17 -25.81
N ALA A 263 18.36 23.32 -25.37
CA ALA A 263 19.54 23.39 -24.53
C ALA A 263 19.31 22.81 -23.11
N ASP A 264 18.10 22.96 -22.56
CA ASP A 264 17.75 22.46 -21.23
C ASP A 264 17.52 20.95 -21.25
N ILE A 265 16.82 20.45 -22.28
CA ILE A 265 16.62 19.02 -22.50
C ILE A 265 17.94 18.32 -22.80
N TYR A 266 18.79 18.90 -23.64
CA TYR A 266 20.12 18.35 -23.94
C TYR A 266 20.96 18.23 -22.67
N ARG A 267 20.97 19.26 -21.83
CA ARG A 267 21.67 19.21 -20.54
C ARG A 267 21.09 18.14 -19.62
N ALA A 268 19.78 18.13 -19.40
CA ALA A 268 19.13 17.15 -18.54
C ALA A 268 19.37 15.70 -18.99
N PHE A 269 19.45 15.45 -20.30
CA PHE A 269 19.75 14.13 -20.86
C PHE A 269 21.21 13.68 -20.63
N HIS A 270 22.18 14.59 -20.76
CA HIS A 270 23.61 14.26 -20.65
C HIS A 270 24.18 14.39 -19.24
N ASP A 271 23.58 15.21 -18.40
CA ASP A 271 23.96 15.38 -17.00
C ASP A 271 23.82 14.06 -16.21
N SER A 272 24.57 13.92 -15.10
CA SER A 272 24.32 12.81 -14.17
C SER A 272 22.89 12.91 -13.64
N SER A 273 22.23 11.76 -13.50
CA SER A 273 20.91 11.64 -12.88
C SER A 273 21.01 11.33 -11.40
N VAL A 274 19.89 11.41 -10.68
CA VAL A 274 19.78 10.91 -9.30
C VAL A 274 20.20 9.44 -9.25
N TYR A 275 19.78 8.62 -10.21
CA TYR A 275 20.17 7.21 -10.28
C TYR A 275 21.68 7.03 -10.49
N ASP A 276 22.30 7.82 -11.38
CA ASP A 276 23.75 7.79 -11.60
C ASP A 276 24.52 8.13 -10.30
N GLU A 277 24.07 9.14 -9.55
CA GLU A 277 24.68 9.52 -8.27
C GLU A 277 24.47 8.48 -7.16
N VAL A 278 23.35 7.76 -7.19
CA VAL A 278 23.10 6.62 -6.29
C VAL A 278 24.07 5.49 -6.59
N LEU A 279 24.29 5.14 -7.86
CA LEU A 279 25.27 4.11 -8.22
C LEU A 279 26.69 4.52 -7.79
N CYS A 280 27.08 5.77 -8.06
CA CYS A 280 28.33 6.34 -7.59
C CYS A 280 28.45 6.28 -6.05
N LEU A 281 27.37 6.56 -5.32
CA LEU A 281 27.33 6.43 -3.86
C LEU A 281 27.60 4.99 -3.42
N LEU A 282 26.94 4.01 -4.02
CA LEU A 282 27.14 2.60 -3.66
C LEU A 282 28.56 2.11 -3.96
N VAL A 283 29.17 2.58 -5.05
CA VAL A 283 30.59 2.34 -5.35
C VAL A 283 31.49 2.95 -4.28
N ARG A 284 31.25 4.20 -3.87
CA ARG A 284 32.01 4.85 -2.77
C ARG A 284 31.86 4.11 -1.44
N ARG A 285 30.75 3.41 -1.23
CA ARG A 285 30.49 2.59 -0.03
C ARG A 285 31.05 1.16 -0.13
N GLY A 286 31.66 0.79 -1.25
CA GLY A 286 32.22 -0.55 -1.48
C GLY A 286 31.16 -1.63 -1.71
N LEU A 287 29.92 -1.24 -2.00
CA LEU A 287 28.78 -2.15 -2.23
C LEU A 287 28.61 -2.53 -3.71
N LEU A 288 29.25 -1.77 -4.61
CA LEU A 288 29.27 -2.00 -6.05
C LEU A 288 30.70 -1.83 -6.57
N ALA A 289 31.09 -2.66 -7.54
CA ALA A 289 32.40 -2.59 -8.16
C ALA A 289 32.45 -1.46 -9.21
N GLN A 290 33.60 -0.80 -9.33
CA GLN A 290 33.74 0.41 -10.15
C GLN A 290 33.54 0.16 -11.67
N ASP A 291 33.77 -1.07 -12.12
CA ASP A 291 33.54 -1.58 -13.47
C ASP A 291 32.07 -1.90 -13.78
N THR A 292 31.21 -1.95 -12.76
CA THR A 292 29.76 -2.27 -12.89
C THR A 292 28.83 -1.06 -12.89
N ALA A 293 29.39 0.15 -12.77
CA ALA A 293 28.65 1.41 -12.58
C ALA A 293 29.06 2.50 -13.61
N SER A 294 28.93 2.20 -14.90
CA SER A 294 29.01 3.24 -15.94
C SER A 294 27.62 3.84 -16.21
N PRO A 295 27.48 5.17 -16.39
CA PRO A 295 26.23 5.81 -16.83
C PRO A 295 25.66 5.25 -18.15
N GLU A 296 26.52 4.61 -18.96
CA GLU A 296 26.16 4.03 -20.26
C GLU A 296 25.85 2.52 -20.19
N SER A 297 26.26 1.83 -19.12
CA SER A 297 25.94 0.41 -18.89
C SER A 297 26.22 0.01 -17.43
N TRP A 298 25.19 -0.37 -16.69
CA TRP A 298 25.32 -0.94 -15.34
C TRP A 298 24.82 -2.39 -15.32
N ASN A 299 25.43 -3.21 -14.47
CA ASN A 299 25.04 -4.62 -14.32
C ASN A 299 23.84 -4.72 -13.36
N ALA A 300 22.67 -5.08 -13.90
CA ALA A 300 21.44 -5.13 -13.12
C ALA A 300 21.46 -6.14 -11.98
N ASP A 301 22.12 -7.29 -12.16
CA ASP A 301 22.25 -8.31 -11.12
C ASP A 301 23.15 -7.83 -9.98
N ALA A 302 24.23 -7.12 -10.31
CA ALA A 302 25.16 -6.56 -9.31
C ALA A 302 24.51 -5.45 -8.48
N VAL A 303 23.75 -4.55 -9.13
CA VAL A 303 23.01 -3.48 -8.43
C VAL A 303 21.90 -4.07 -7.55
N SER A 304 21.18 -5.08 -8.05
CA SER A 304 20.15 -5.78 -7.29
C SER A 304 20.74 -6.52 -6.09
N ALA A 305 21.89 -7.18 -6.25
CA ALA A 305 22.60 -7.84 -5.16
C ALA A 305 23.07 -6.84 -4.09
N ALA A 306 23.55 -5.66 -4.48
CA ALA A 306 23.98 -4.60 -3.56
C ALA A 306 22.81 -4.10 -2.70
N TRP A 307 21.65 -3.82 -3.32
CA TRP A 307 20.44 -3.46 -2.58
C TRP A 307 19.93 -4.60 -1.71
N ALA A 308 19.90 -5.83 -2.21
CA ALA A 308 19.52 -7.00 -1.42
C ALA A 308 20.45 -7.24 -0.22
N GLY A 309 21.72 -6.84 -0.31
CA GLY A 309 22.64 -6.80 0.83
C GLY A 309 22.26 -5.73 1.84
N ILE A 310 21.97 -4.51 1.38
CA ILE A 310 21.49 -3.40 2.22
C ILE A 310 20.21 -3.77 2.99
N TYR A 311 19.26 -4.43 2.34
CA TYR A 311 18.03 -4.89 2.99
C TYR A 311 18.24 -6.06 3.97
N ARG A 312 19.27 -6.90 3.76
CA ARG A 312 19.56 -8.07 4.62
C ARG A 312 20.35 -7.71 5.88
N GLU A 313 21.27 -6.76 5.79
CA GLU A 313 22.28 -6.54 6.83
C GLU A 313 22.00 -5.33 7.74
N TYR A 314 21.07 -4.43 7.40
CA TYR A 314 20.95 -3.12 8.05
C TYR A 314 19.58 -2.83 8.70
N ALA A 315 19.60 -2.09 9.82
CA ALA A 315 18.42 -1.69 10.59
C ALA A 315 17.74 -0.42 10.03
N PRO A 316 16.47 -0.12 10.37
CA PRO A 316 15.74 1.08 9.90
C PRO A 316 16.40 2.43 10.22
N SER A 317 17.38 2.46 11.13
CA SER A 317 18.21 3.63 11.43
C SER A 317 19.28 3.90 10.37
N ASP A 318 19.53 2.96 9.45
CA ASP A 318 20.55 3.08 8.41
C ASP A 318 20.11 4.03 7.29
N LYS A 319 21.06 4.87 6.85
CA LYS A 319 20.83 5.91 5.86
C LYS A 319 20.65 5.35 4.45
N LEU A 320 21.34 4.27 4.10
CA LEU A 320 21.21 3.64 2.78
C LEU A 320 19.90 2.86 2.66
N PHE A 321 19.47 2.20 3.74
CA PHE A 321 18.13 1.61 3.81
C PHE A 321 17.05 2.67 3.61
N ARG A 322 17.09 3.77 4.38
CA ARG A 322 16.11 4.85 4.26
C ARG A 322 16.17 5.59 2.92
N LEU A 323 17.34 5.63 2.27
CA LEU A 323 17.48 6.13 0.91
C LEU A 323 16.78 5.21 -0.10
N ALA A 324 16.92 3.88 0.05
CA ALA A 324 16.23 2.90 -0.78
C ALA A 324 14.70 3.09 -0.68
N GLU A 325 14.17 3.18 0.53
CA GLU A 325 12.74 3.41 0.77
C GLU A 325 12.26 4.72 0.12
N ALA A 326 13.02 5.81 0.26
CA ALA A 326 12.66 7.09 -0.33
C ALA A 326 12.68 7.07 -1.87
N LEU A 327 13.56 6.28 -2.49
CA LEU A 327 13.59 6.06 -3.94
C LEU A 327 12.39 5.23 -4.40
N MET A 328 12.02 4.20 -3.63
CA MET A 328 10.83 3.37 -3.88
C MET A 328 9.54 4.19 -3.77
N ASP A 329 9.42 5.05 -2.77
CA ASP A 329 8.28 5.97 -2.60
C ASP A 329 8.07 6.86 -3.83
N VAL A 330 9.17 7.37 -4.41
CA VAL A 330 9.12 8.19 -5.64
C VAL A 330 8.66 7.34 -6.83
N ALA A 331 9.20 6.13 -6.99
CA ALA A 331 8.81 5.22 -8.06
C ALA A 331 7.32 4.84 -7.98
N GLU A 332 6.83 4.49 -6.79
CA GLU A 332 5.42 4.16 -6.56
C GLU A 332 4.52 5.37 -6.81
N GLY A 333 4.92 6.56 -6.37
CA GLY A 333 4.20 7.81 -6.61
C GLY A 333 3.96 8.09 -8.10
N PHE A 334 4.97 7.87 -8.94
CA PHE A 334 4.81 7.97 -10.40
C PHE A 334 3.87 6.90 -10.97
N GLY A 335 3.91 5.67 -10.46
CA GLY A 335 2.99 4.60 -10.84
C GLY A 335 1.53 4.95 -10.55
N ARG A 336 1.25 5.43 -9.33
CA ARG A 336 -0.08 5.91 -8.92
C ARG A 336 -0.58 7.05 -9.81
N TRP A 337 0.28 8.05 -10.05
CA TRP A 337 -0.10 9.20 -10.88
C TRP A 337 -0.42 8.79 -12.32
N ARG A 338 0.43 7.99 -12.98
CA ARG A 338 0.18 7.54 -14.37
C ARG A 338 -1.12 6.75 -14.49
N THR A 339 -1.41 5.91 -13.49
CA THR A 339 -2.66 5.14 -13.42
C THR A 339 -3.87 6.04 -13.29
N ARG A 340 -3.83 7.00 -12.36
CA ARG A 340 -4.91 7.97 -12.16
C ARG A 340 -5.10 8.87 -13.39
N HIS A 341 -4.00 9.26 -14.02
CA HIS A 341 -4.01 10.09 -15.21
C HIS A 341 -4.74 9.39 -16.36
N LEU A 342 -4.47 8.10 -16.62
CA LEU A 342 -5.23 7.32 -17.60
C LEU A 342 -6.74 7.36 -17.31
N LEU A 343 -7.13 6.92 -16.11
CA LEU A 343 -8.54 6.68 -15.79
C LEU A 343 -9.38 7.95 -15.94
N THR A 344 -8.82 9.09 -15.54
CA THR A 344 -9.46 10.39 -15.71
C THR A 344 -9.56 10.77 -17.20
N VAL A 345 -8.52 10.54 -18.00
CA VAL A 345 -8.55 10.82 -19.45
C VAL A 345 -9.57 9.93 -20.17
N GLU A 346 -9.62 8.62 -19.89
CA GLU A 346 -10.61 7.70 -20.45
C GLU A 346 -12.04 8.13 -20.10
N ARG A 347 -12.27 8.56 -18.85
CA ARG A 347 -13.56 9.08 -18.40
C ARG A 347 -13.93 10.40 -19.07
N MET A 348 -12.97 11.25 -19.40
CA MET A 348 -13.22 12.58 -19.99
C MET A 348 -13.44 12.51 -21.51
N ILE A 349 -12.73 11.65 -22.24
CA ILE A 349 -12.70 11.65 -23.72
C ILE A 349 -13.54 10.52 -24.32
N GLY A 350 -13.74 9.41 -23.60
CA GLY A 350 -14.33 8.20 -24.14
C GLY A 350 -13.42 7.49 -25.15
N SER A 351 -13.94 6.47 -25.83
CA SER A 351 -13.19 5.63 -26.79
C SER A 351 -13.43 6.04 -28.25
N THR A 352 -13.15 7.30 -28.62
CA THR A 352 -13.35 7.77 -30.00
C THR A 352 -12.03 7.72 -30.81
N PRO A 353 -12.01 7.04 -31.99
CA PRO A 353 -10.78 6.84 -32.78
C PRO A 353 -10.18 8.09 -33.45
N GLU A 354 -10.95 9.18 -33.54
CA GLU A 354 -10.67 10.29 -34.48
C GLU A 354 -10.02 11.53 -33.86
N THR A 355 -9.84 11.57 -32.54
CA THR A 355 -9.07 12.65 -31.89
C THR A 355 -7.69 12.13 -31.58
N GLY A 356 -6.62 12.87 -31.89
CA GLY A 356 -5.20 12.47 -31.79
C GLY A 356 -4.66 12.09 -30.40
N GLY A 357 -5.49 11.56 -29.50
CA GLY A 357 -5.14 10.91 -28.23
C GLY A 357 -5.07 9.38 -28.30
N THR A 358 -5.25 8.76 -29.47
CA THR A 358 -5.27 7.28 -29.64
C THR A 358 -3.95 6.61 -29.27
N ASP A 359 -2.79 7.24 -29.53
CA ASP A 359 -1.48 6.72 -29.10
C ASP A 359 -1.22 6.95 -27.60
N GLY A 360 -1.71 8.07 -27.05
CA GLY A 360 -1.57 8.42 -25.64
C GLY A 360 -2.42 7.55 -24.72
N ILE A 361 -3.67 7.25 -25.09
CA ILE A 361 -4.55 6.34 -24.35
C ILE A 361 -4.03 4.90 -24.44
N ALA A 362 -3.50 4.44 -25.58
CA ALA A 362 -2.92 3.11 -25.69
C ALA A 362 -1.64 2.94 -24.85
N TRP A 363 -0.77 3.96 -24.79
CA TRP A 363 0.40 3.98 -23.91
C TRP A 363 0.02 4.09 -22.42
N LEU A 364 -0.94 4.96 -22.08
CA LEU A 364 -1.44 5.11 -20.72
C LEU A 364 -2.17 3.84 -20.26
N ARG A 365 -2.92 3.16 -21.13
CA ARG A 365 -3.57 1.84 -20.89
C ARG A 365 -2.55 0.79 -20.50
N ARG A 366 -1.49 0.63 -21.28
CA ARG A 366 -0.34 -0.24 -20.91
C ARG A 366 0.34 0.16 -19.60
N SER A 367 0.37 1.45 -19.27
CA SER A 367 1.05 1.99 -18.08
C SER A 367 0.18 2.05 -16.81
N ALA A 368 -1.14 1.96 -16.95
CA ALA A 368 -2.14 2.10 -15.88
C ALA A 368 -2.97 0.83 -15.65
N GLU A 369 -2.87 -0.15 -16.54
CA GLU A 369 -3.18 -1.55 -16.25
C GLU A 369 -2.38 -2.06 -15.03
N HIS A 370 -1.32 -1.34 -14.64
CA HIS A 370 -0.62 -1.58 -13.38
C HIS A 370 -1.32 -0.96 -12.16
N ARG A 371 -2.38 -1.63 -11.72
CA ARG A 371 -2.50 -2.04 -10.31
C ARG A 371 -3.32 -3.32 -10.24
N PHE A 372 -2.63 -4.38 -9.87
CA PHE A 372 -3.15 -5.73 -9.81
C PHE A 372 -2.98 -6.31 -8.38
N PHE A 373 -3.84 -7.27 -8.02
CA PHE A 373 -3.59 -8.37 -7.06
C PHE A 373 -3.33 -8.03 -5.57
N PRO A 374 -4.33 -8.08 -4.67
CA PRO A 374 -4.06 -8.30 -3.23
C PRO A 374 -3.22 -9.56 -2.95
N GLU A 375 -3.22 -10.54 -3.86
CA GLU A 375 -2.35 -11.71 -3.87
C GLU A 375 -0.87 -11.37 -4.17
N LEU A 376 -0.53 -10.14 -4.58
CA LEU A 376 0.87 -9.68 -4.65
C LEU A 376 1.51 -9.48 -3.28
N GLU A 377 0.76 -9.48 -2.18
CA GLU A 377 1.38 -9.54 -0.86
C GLU A 377 1.96 -10.93 -0.60
N ILE A 378 1.34 -11.98 -1.17
CA ILE A 378 1.93 -13.31 -1.25
C ILE A 378 3.15 -13.29 -2.17
N TRP A 379 3.10 -12.58 -3.31
CA TRP A 379 4.27 -12.42 -4.17
C TRP A 379 5.41 -11.67 -3.46
N LEU A 380 5.15 -10.50 -2.86
CA LEU A 380 6.13 -9.71 -2.11
C LEU A 380 6.72 -10.53 -0.97
N ALA A 381 5.89 -11.26 -0.22
CA ALA A 381 6.36 -12.12 0.85
C ALA A 381 7.16 -13.33 0.33
N GLN A 382 6.82 -13.88 -0.85
CA GLN A 382 7.63 -14.88 -1.53
C GLN A 382 8.96 -14.27 -2.00
N GLN A 383 8.99 -13.02 -2.49
CA GLN A 383 10.23 -12.35 -2.92
C GLN A 383 11.20 -12.09 -1.75
N ILE A 384 10.70 -11.93 -0.52
CA ILE A 384 11.54 -11.85 0.69
C ILE A 384 12.34 -13.15 0.89
N ASN A 385 11.77 -14.30 0.54
CA ASN A 385 12.43 -15.60 0.63
C ASN A 385 12.00 -16.52 -0.54
N PRO A 386 12.57 -16.34 -1.75
CA PRO A 386 12.09 -17.03 -2.96
C PRO A 386 12.21 -18.55 -2.91
N ALA A 387 13.15 -19.06 -2.10
CA ALA A 387 13.35 -20.49 -1.87
C ALA A 387 12.40 -21.08 -0.82
N SER A 388 11.45 -20.30 -0.29
CA SER A 388 10.51 -20.75 0.73
C SER A 388 9.36 -21.55 0.10
N PRO A 389 9.02 -22.74 0.63
CA PRO A 389 7.83 -23.48 0.23
C PRO A 389 6.57 -23.03 1.00
N LEU A 390 6.67 -22.02 1.87
CA LEU A 390 5.62 -21.64 2.82
C LEU A 390 4.27 -21.30 2.19
N TYR A 391 4.28 -20.81 0.96
CA TYR A 391 3.08 -20.45 0.22
C TYR A 391 2.55 -21.59 -0.66
N ASN A 392 3.15 -22.78 -0.60
CA ASN A 392 2.48 -23.97 -1.08
C ASN A 392 1.38 -24.36 -0.09
N ILE A 393 0.15 -24.28 -0.55
CA ILE A 393 -1.00 -24.89 0.12
C ILE A 393 -1.26 -26.25 -0.50
N GLY A 394 -1.78 -27.18 0.30
CA GLY A 394 -1.96 -28.55 -0.19
C GLY A 394 -2.84 -29.39 0.70
N GLN A 395 -3.52 -30.33 0.06
CA GLN A 395 -4.42 -31.29 0.68
C GLN A 395 -4.39 -32.58 -0.13
N PHE A 396 -4.98 -33.65 0.40
CA PHE A 396 -5.26 -34.83 -0.38
C PHE A 396 -6.63 -35.38 -0.08
N THR A 397 -7.24 -36.02 -1.08
CA THR A 397 -8.52 -36.70 -0.95
C THR A 397 -8.28 -38.19 -1.06
N GLU A 398 -8.53 -38.93 0.03
CA GLU A 398 -8.54 -40.38 0.04
C GLU A 398 -9.91 -40.87 -0.47
N ILE A 399 -9.90 -41.65 -1.56
CA ILE A 399 -11.09 -42.21 -2.18
C ILE A 399 -11.17 -43.70 -1.78
N HIS A 400 -12.26 -44.05 -1.10
CA HIS A 400 -12.49 -45.38 -0.53
C HIS A 400 -13.14 -46.32 -1.54
N GLY A 401 -12.44 -46.56 -2.65
CA GLY A 401 -12.86 -47.50 -3.68
C GLY A 401 -11.96 -47.53 -4.90
N ALA A 402 -12.40 -48.24 -5.94
CA ALA A 402 -11.64 -48.32 -7.18
C ALA A 402 -11.81 -47.03 -7.98
N VAL A 403 -10.71 -46.50 -8.53
CA VAL A 403 -10.72 -45.34 -9.41
C VAL A 403 -10.21 -45.76 -10.78
N ASP A 404 -10.99 -45.52 -11.83
CA ASP A 404 -10.50 -45.56 -13.21
C ASP A 404 -9.58 -44.35 -13.46
N PRO A 405 -8.25 -44.54 -13.62
CA PRO A 405 -7.31 -43.43 -13.75
C PRO A 405 -7.49 -42.64 -15.06
N ILE A 406 -8.00 -43.27 -16.12
CA ILE A 406 -8.19 -42.63 -17.43
C ILE A 406 -9.35 -41.64 -17.34
N LEU A 407 -10.48 -42.09 -16.78
CA LEU A 407 -11.64 -41.21 -16.54
C LEU A 407 -11.31 -40.12 -15.51
N PHE A 408 -10.49 -40.44 -14.51
CA PHE A 408 -10.07 -39.47 -13.51
C PHE A 408 -9.18 -38.38 -14.12
N GLU A 409 -8.21 -38.73 -14.95
CA GLU A 409 -7.40 -37.74 -15.66
C GLU A 409 -8.26 -36.89 -16.61
N ALA A 410 -9.20 -37.51 -17.34
CA ALA A 410 -10.12 -36.78 -18.23
C ALA A 410 -10.97 -35.76 -17.46
N ALA A 411 -11.55 -36.17 -16.33
CA ALA A 411 -12.29 -35.27 -15.44
C ALA A 411 -11.39 -34.13 -14.93
N LEU A 412 -10.17 -34.45 -14.49
CA LEU A 412 -9.25 -33.44 -13.96
C LEU A 412 -8.85 -32.42 -15.03
N ARG A 413 -8.56 -32.86 -16.25
CA ARG A 413 -8.25 -31.95 -17.37
C ARG A 413 -9.41 -31.01 -17.68
N GLN A 414 -10.65 -31.51 -17.62
CA GLN A 414 -11.83 -30.65 -17.75
C GLN A 414 -11.92 -29.64 -16.61
N VAL A 415 -11.77 -30.07 -15.34
CA VAL A 415 -11.88 -29.16 -14.18
C VAL A 415 -10.76 -28.11 -14.18
N VAL A 416 -9.54 -28.47 -14.58
CA VAL A 416 -8.44 -27.50 -14.71
C VAL A 416 -8.74 -26.48 -15.81
N ALA A 417 -9.31 -26.90 -16.94
CA ALA A 417 -9.73 -25.96 -17.99
C ALA A 417 -10.87 -25.04 -17.54
N GLU A 418 -11.78 -25.54 -16.71
CA GLU A 418 -12.90 -24.78 -16.14
C GLU A 418 -12.47 -23.80 -15.04
N ALA A 419 -11.45 -24.12 -14.26
CA ALA A 419 -10.92 -23.28 -13.18
C ALA A 419 -9.79 -22.38 -13.68
N GLU A 420 -10.15 -21.23 -14.27
CA GLU A 420 -9.21 -20.24 -14.84
C GLU A 420 -8.05 -19.88 -13.90
N SER A 421 -8.25 -19.87 -12.59
CA SER A 421 -7.22 -19.57 -11.59
C SER A 421 -6.04 -20.54 -11.61
N LEU A 422 -6.27 -21.82 -11.91
CA LEU A 422 -5.18 -22.79 -12.06
C LEU A 422 -4.33 -22.54 -13.32
N ASN A 423 -4.87 -21.79 -14.28
CA ASN A 423 -4.20 -21.45 -15.53
C ASN A 423 -3.55 -20.06 -15.49
N ILE A 424 -3.54 -19.38 -14.33
CA ILE A 424 -2.84 -18.10 -14.17
C ILE A 424 -1.33 -18.32 -14.32
N GLN A 425 -0.71 -17.46 -15.11
CA GLN A 425 0.75 -17.35 -15.26
C GLN A 425 1.18 -15.93 -14.91
N LEU A 426 2.33 -15.79 -14.25
CA LEU A 426 2.93 -14.51 -13.86
C LEU A 426 4.12 -14.20 -14.77
N ILE A 427 4.21 -12.96 -15.24
CA ILE A 427 5.36 -12.45 -15.98
C ILE A 427 5.83 -11.17 -15.33
N GLU A 428 7.12 -11.08 -15.07
CA GLU A 428 7.77 -9.84 -14.69
C GLU A 428 8.41 -9.21 -15.93
N ASN A 429 8.10 -7.94 -16.19
CA ASN A 429 8.69 -7.19 -17.29
C ASN A 429 8.94 -5.72 -16.89
N ASN A 430 9.38 -4.89 -17.84
CA ASN A 430 9.69 -3.48 -17.62
C ASN A 430 8.51 -2.64 -17.09
N TYR A 431 7.29 -3.18 -17.07
CA TYR A 431 6.10 -2.54 -16.55
C TYR A 431 5.73 -3.00 -15.12
N GLY A 432 6.35 -4.07 -14.62
CA GLY A 432 6.08 -4.69 -13.33
C GLY A 432 5.64 -6.15 -13.46
N LEU A 433 5.11 -6.72 -12.37
CA LEU A 433 4.51 -8.05 -12.40
C LEU A 433 3.11 -7.98 -13.02
N GLN A 434 2.88 -8.80 -14.04
CA GLN A 434 1.59 -8.98 -14.69
C GLN A 434 1.12 -10.43 -14.54
N GLN A 435 -0.19 -10.64 -14.59
CA GLN A 435 -0.78 -11.98 -14.71
C GLN A 435 -1.71 -12.06 -15.91
N PHE A 436 -1.84 -13.26 -16.46
CA PHE A 436 -2.80 -13.59 -17.49
C PHE A 436 -3.27 -15.05 -17.33
N VAL A 437 -4.42 -15.37 -17.90
CA VAL A 437 -4.92 -16.74 -17.97
C VAL A 437 -4.31 -17.39 -19.21
N GLY A 438 -3.42 -18.35 -18.99
CA GLY A 438 -2.70 -19.08 -20.03
C GLY A 438 -3.22 -20.50 -20.22
N SER A 439 -2.33 -21.37 -20.65
CA SER A 439 -2.55 -22.82 -20.73
C SER A 439 -1.25 -23.51 -20.34
N PRO A 440 -0.95 -23.60 -19.04
CA PRO A 440 0.31 -24.16 -18.58
C PRO A 440 0.44 -25.62 -19.01
N ASP A 441 1.65 -26.05 -19.38
CA ASP A 441 1.93 -27.46 -19.59
C ASP A 441 2.08 -28.16 -18.22
N TRP A 442 1.26 -29.16 -17.96
CA TRP A 442 1.29 -29.94 -16.72
C TRP A 442 1.04 -31.43 -16.98
N SER A 443 1.49 -32.25 -16.02
CA SER A 443 1.33 -33.70 -16.05
C SER A 443 0.57 -34.19 -14.82
N PHE A 444 -0.09 -35.34 -14.97
CA PHE A 444 -0.84 -35.99 -13.91
C PHE A 444 -0.31 -37.42 -13.70
N PRO A 445 0.74 -37.61 -12.88
CA PRO A 445 1.29 -38.93 -12.66
C PRO A 445 0.33 -39.81 -11.84
N LEU A 446 0.14 -41.04 -12.32
CA LEU A 446 -0.35 -42.16 -11.53
C LEU A 446 0.85 -42.87 -10.91
N ILE A 447 0.93 -42.91 -9.59
CA ILE A 447 2.01 -43.54 -8.84
C ILE A 447 1.44 -44.75 -8.12
N ASP A 448 1.88 -45.95 -8.51
CA ASP A 448 1.48 -47.20 -7.84
C ASP A 448 2.44 -47.49 -6.69
N LEU A 449 1.93 -47.37 -5.47
CA LEU A 449 2.66 -47.60 -4.22
C LEU A 449 2.23 -48.92 -3.57
N THR A 450 1.43 -49.74 -4.25
CA THR A 450 0.88 -50.98 -3.68
C THR A 450 1.95 -52.03 -3.34
N THR A 451 3.15 -51.89 -3.89
CA THR A 451 4.29 -52.78 -3.65
C THR A 451 5.20 -52.32 -2.51
N ASP A 452 5.00 -51.12 -1.97
CA ASP A 452 5.76 -50.62 -0.83
C ASP A 452 5.40 -51.36 0.47
N VAL A 453 6.33 -51.37 1.44
CA VAL A 453 6.14 -52.02 2.74
C VAL A 453 4.96 -51.39 3.50
N ASP A 454 4.86 -50.06 3.41
CA ASP A 454 3.74 -49.28 3.91
C ASP A 454 3.31 -48.27 2.83
N PRO A 455 2.33 -48.62 1.97
CA PRO A 455 1.88 -47.76 0.89
C PRO A 455 1.37 -46.40 1.36
N GLN A 456 0.80 -46.33 2.56
CA GLN A 456 0.27 -45.08 3.13
C GLN A 456 1.42 -44.15 3.53
N ALA A 457 2.39 -44.67 4.28
CA ALA A 457 3.57 -43.90 4.67
C ALA A 457 4.40 -43.48 3.45
N ALA A 458 4.48 -44.32 2.42
CA ALA A 458 5.14 -43.99 1.15
C ALA A 458 4.44 -42.83 0.43
N ALA A 459 3.10 -42.83 0.41
CA ALA A 459 2.31 -41.75 -0.17
C ALA A 459 2.54 -40.43 0.57
N GLU A 460 2.47 -40.46 1.90
CA GLU A 460 2.72 -39.28 2.75
C GLU A 460 4.14 -38.73 2.60
N ALA A 461 5.14 -39.61 2.52
CA ALA A 461 6.53 -39.22 2.27
C ALA A 461 6.68 -38.55 0.89
N TRP A 462 6.06 -39.10 -0.16
CA TRP A 462 6.08 -38.52 -1.50
C TRP A 462 5.41 -37.14 -1.53
N MET A 463 4.23 -37.00 -0.92
CA MET A 463 3.51 -35.72 -0.83
C MET A 463 4.32 -34.67 -0.07
N ARG A 464 4.96 -35.07 1.04
CA ARG A 464 5.83 -34.19 1.84
C ARG A 464 7.01 -33.67 1.04
N VAL A 465 7.70 -34.55 0.33
CA VAL A 465 8.82 -34.14 -0.53
C VAL A 465 8.37 -33.10 -1.55
N ASP A 466 7.17 -33.22 -2.12
CA ASP A 466 6.67 -32.26 -3.11
C ASP A 466 6.28 -30.90 -2.53
N TYR A 467 5.42 -30.85 -1.50
CA TYR A 467 4.93 -29.56 -0.99
C TYR A 467 6.01 -28.77 -0.23
N GLU A 468 7.10 -29.40 0.19
CA GLU A 468 8.26 -28.74 0.81
C GLU A 468 9.27 -28.18 -0.23
N GLN A 469 9.06 -28.39 -1.53
CA GLN A 469 9.87 -27.74 -2.56
C GLN A 469 9.36 -26.32 -2.88
N PRO A 470 10.26 -25.35 -3.12
CA PRO A 470 9.86 -24.04 -3.62
C PRO A 470 9.20 -24.15 -5.01
N THR A 471 8.25 -23.26 -5.28
CA THR A 471 7.61 -23.14 -6.61
C THR A 471 8.21 -21.95 -7.35
N ASP A 472 8.69 -22.16 -8.58
CA ASP A 472 9.05 -21.06 -9.48
C ASP A 472 7.77 -20.41 -10.01
N LEU A 473 7.50 -19.18 -9.55
CA LEU A 473 6.28 -18.45 -9.86
C LEU A 473 6.20 -17.92 -11.30
N LEU A 474 7.35 -17.80 -11.99
CA LEU A 474 7.42 -17.19 -13.32
C LEU A 474 7.43 -18.24 -14.43
N HIS A 475 7.99 -19.43 -14.17
CA HIS A 475 8.26 -20.42 -15.23
C HIS A 475 7.58 -21.77 -15.03
N SER A 476 6.96 -22.04 -13.87
CA SER A 476 6.33 -23.33 -13.59
C SER A 476 4.81 -23.21 -13.41
N PRO A 477 4.04 -24.29 -13.65
CA PRO A 477 2.64 -24.36 -13.23
C PRO A 477 2.53 -24.08 -11.73
N LEU A 478 1.57 -23.24 -11.37
CA LEU A 478 1.34 -22.83 -9.98
C LEU A 478 0.56 -23.89 -9.17
N PHE A 479 0.42 -25.10 -9.72
CA PHE A 479 -0.21 -26.25 -9.08
C PHE A 479 0.49 -27.55 -9.48
N LYS A 480 0.25 -28.61 -8.70
CA LYS A 480 0.64 -29.98 -9.01
C LYS A 480 -0.38 -30.96 -8.45
N TYR A 481 -0.79 -31.90 -9.29
CA TYR A 481 -1.74 -32.96 -8.95
C TYR A 481 -1.13 -34.33 -9.24
N ALA A 482 -1.49 -35.33 -8.44
CA ALA A 482 -1.11 -36.72 -8.66
C ALA A 482 -2.20 -37.68 -8.16
N LEU A 483 -2.25 -38.87 -8.74
CA LEU A 483 -3.07 -39.96 -8.23
C LEU A 483 -2.13 -41.04 -7.67
N LEU A 484 -2.21 -41.29 -6.37
CA LEU A 484 -1.40 -42.31 -5.70
C LEU A 484 -2.30 -43.52 -5.42
N LYS A 485 -1.92 -44.67 -5.95
CA LYS A 485 -2.65 -45.93 -5.71
C LYS A 485 -1.97 -46.66 -4.56
N VAL A 486 -2.68 -46.77 -3.44
CA VAL A 486 -2.18 -47.39 -2.20
C VAL A 486 -2.80 -48.77 -1.94
N ALA A 487 -3.92 -49.09 -2.58
CA ALA A 487 -4.49 -50.44 -2.67
C ALA A 487 -5.33 -50.57 -3.96
N SER A 488 -5.85 -51.76 -4.27
CA SER A 488 -6.76 -51.96 -5.41
C SER A 488 -8.06 -51.15 -5.30
N ASN A 489 -8.49 -50.85 -4.08
CA ASN A 489 -9.72 -50.13 -3.73
C ASN A 489 -9.45 -48.89 -2.87
N ARG A 490 -8.27 -48.29 -3.00
CA ARG A 490 -7.89 -47.11 -2.22
C ARG A 490 -6.91 -46.26 -2.99
N PHE A 491 -7.31 -45.03 -3.27
CA PHE A 491 -6.55 -44.06 -4.05
C PHE A 491 -6.48 -42.74 -3.30
N ILE A 492 -5.36 -42.04 -3.45
CA ILE A 492 -5.14 -40.71 -2.89
C ILE A 492 -4.98 -39.73 -4.05
N TRP A 493 -5.90 -38.79 -4.17
CA TRP A 493 -5.76 -37.66 -5.08
C TRP A 493 -5.02 -36.54 -4.35
N TYR A 494 -3.74 -36.36 -4.66
CA TYR A 494 -2.90 -35.31 -4.09
C TYR A 494 -3.11 -33.97 -4.80
N GLN A 495 -3.21 -32.90 -4.01
CA GLN A 495 -3.44 -31.54 -4.48
C GLN A 495 -2.49 -30.54 -3.83
N ARG A 496 -1.65 -29.89 -4.65
CA ARG A 496 -0.82 -28.75 -4.23
C ARG A 496 -1.05 -27.57 -5.16
N CYS A 497 -1.25 -26.39 -4.59
CA CYS A 497 -1.32 -25.13 -5.31
C CYS A 497 -0.45 -24.08 -4.61
N HIS A 498 0.06 -23.10 -5.35
CA HIS A 498 0.60 -21.90 -4.75
C HIS A 498 -0.54 -21.02 -4.25
N HIS A 499 -0.43 -20.48 -3.04
CA HIS A 499 -1.48 -19.70 -2.37
C HIS A 499 -1.83 -18.40 -3.13
N ILE A 500 -0.99 -17.99 -4.09
CA ILE A 500 -1.27 -16.85 -4.97
C ILE A 500 -2.46 -17.08 -5.91
N VAL A 501 -2.71 -18.34 -6.32
CA VAL A 501 -3.80 -18.67 -7.27
C VAL A 501 -5.02 -19.28 -6.61
N ILE A 502 -4.87 -19.96 -5.48
CA ILE A 502 -5.94 -20.68 -4.80
C ILE A 502 -5.85 -20.44 -3.30
N ASP A 503 -7.00 -20.38 -2.62
CA ASP A 503 -7.11 -20.48 -1.17
C ASP A 503 -7.95 -21.73 -0.78
N GLY A 504 -8.19 -21.95 0.52
CA GLY A 504 -8.93 -23.12 1.01
C GLY A 504 -10.35 -23.26 0.43
N ALA A 505 -11.07 -22.16 0.17
CA ALA A 505 -12.38 -22.25 -0.46
C ALA A 505 -12.28 -22.58 -1.96
N GLY A 506 -11.24 -22.09 -2.64
CA GLY A 506 -10.93 -22.47 -4.01
C GLY A 506 -10.67 -23.97 -4.14
N PHE A 507 -9.89 -24.54 -3.22
CA PHE A 507 -9.65 -25.99 -3.13
C PHE A 507 -10.95 -26.78 -3.00
N PHE A 508 -11.84 -26.36 -2.10
CA PHE A 508 -13.14 -27.01 -1.91
C PHE A 508 -14.00 -26.99 -3.18
N LEU A 509 -14.10 -25.82 -3.86
CA LEU A 509 -14.85 -25.68 -5.11
C LEU A 509 -14.31 -26.63 -6.20
N ILE A 510 -12.99 -26.72 -6.34
CA ILE A 510 -12.33 -27.62 -7.30
C ILE A 510 -12.61 -29.09 -6.94
N ALA A 511 -12.50 -29.46 -5.67
CA ALA A 511 -12.77 -30.83 -5.23
C ALA A 511 -14.22 -31.25 -5.47
N GLN A 512 -15.18 -30.37 -5.17
CA GLN A 512 -16.60 -30.61 -5.42
C GLN A 512 -16.88 -30.80 -6.92
N ARG A 513 -16.30 -29.93 -7.77
CA ARG A 513 -16.45 -30.05 -9.22
C ARG A 513 -15.80 -31.32 -9.76
N MET A 514 -14.63 -31.69 -9.24
CA MET A 514 -13.94 -32.92 -9.61
C MET A 514 -14.79 -34.17 -9.32
N ALA A 515 -15.36 -34.25 -8.12
CA ALA A 515 -16.27 -35.32 -7.73
C ALA A 515 -17.48 -35.42 -8.68
N GLN A 516 -18.08 -34.28 -9.05
CA GLN A 516 -19.21 -34.23 -9.99
C GLN A 516 -18.84 -34.71 -11.39
N VAL A 517 -17.77 -34.16 -11.98
CA VAL A 517 -17.34 -34.49 -13.35
C VAL A 517 -16.93 -35.94 -13.44
N TYR A 518 -16.10 -36.42 -12.50
CA TYR A 518 -15.68 -37.82 -12.46
C TYR A 518 -16.87 -38.78 -12.36
N SER A 519 -17.81 -38.50 -11.44
CA SER A 519 -19.00 -39.32 -11.25
C SER A 519 -19.93 -39.36 -12.47
N ALA A 520 -19.99 -38.27 -13.24
CA ALA A 520 -20.74 -38.23 -14.50
C ALA A 520 -20.06 -39.09 -15.58
N LEU A 521 -18.73 -38.97 -15.73
CA LEU A 521 -17.97 -39.76 -16.69
C LEU A 521 -18.05 -41.27 -16.41
N VAL A 522 -18.01 -41.68 -15.13
CA VAL A 522 -18.19 -43.09 -14.73
C VAL A 522 -19.55 -43.65 -15.17
N LYS A 523 -20.59 -42.79 -15.24
CA LYS A 523 -21.95 -43.16 -15.66
C LYS A 523 -22.17 -42.98 -17.17
N ASP A 524 -21.13 -42.67 -17.95
CA ASP A 524 -21.22 -42.32 -19.37
C ASP A 524 -22.19 -41.16 -19.64
N MET A 525 -22.21 -40.18 -18.72
CA MET A 525 -23.03 -38.98 -18.80
C MET A 525 -22.15 -37.73 -18.94
N ALA A 526 -22.67 -36.72 -19.65
CA ALA A 526 -22.07 -35.40 -19.62
C ALA A 526 -22.24 -34.76 -18.23
N ALA A 527 -21.17 -34.14 -17.73
CA ALA A 527 -21.27 -33.31 -16.53
C ALA A 527 -22.16 -32.08 -16.79
N ASN A 528 -22.84 -31.60 -15.75
CA ASN A 528 -23.60 -30.35 -15.80
C ASN A 528 -22.68 -29.16 -16.17
N GLU A 529 -23.27 -28.08 -16.68
CA GLU A 529 -22.55 -26.83 -16.98
C GLU A 529 -21.65 -26.40 -15.82
N CYS A 530 -20.47 -25.88 -16.16
CA CYS A 530 -19.49 -25.44 -15.19
C CYS A 530 -20.07 -24.33 -14.30
N PRO A 531 -20.04 -24.50 -12.97
CA PRO A 531 -20.58 -23.49 -12.09
C PRO A 531 -19.59 -22.34 -11.80
N PHE A 532 -18.34 -22.42 -12.25
CA PHE A 532 -17.31 -21.43 -11.93
C PHE A 532 -17.50 -20.11 -12.68
N GLY A 533 -17.29 -19.00 -11.98
CA GLY A 533 -17.13 -17.69 -12.62
C GLY A 533 -15.68 -17.49 -13.08
N PRO A 534 -15.43 -16.58 -14.04
CA PRO A 534 -14.08 -16.25 -14.47
C PRO A 534 -13.32 -15.48 -13.37
N VAL A 535 -11.98 -15.48 -13.44
CA VAL A 535 -11.14 -14.76 -12.46
C VAL A 535 -11.37 -13.24 -12.52
N SER A 536 -11.75 -12.71 -13.70
CA SER A 536 -12.06 -11.28 -13.88
C SER A 536 -13.15 -10.79 -12.94
N VAL A 537 -14.13 -11.62 -12.58
CA VAL A 537 -15.20 -11.26 -11.62
C VAL A 537 -14.64 -10.94 -10.24
N MET A 538 -13.59 -11.65 -9.80
CA MET A 538 -12.92 -11.34 -8.52
C MET A 538 -12.18 -10.02 -8.60
N MET A 539 -11.49 -9.77 -9.71
CA MET A 539 -10.75 -8.52 -9.96
C MET A 539 -11.67 -7.30 -10.02
N GLU A 540 -12.77 -7.41 -10.78
CA GLU A 540 -13.78 -6.36 -10.90
C GLU A 540 -14.46 -6.08 -9.56
N SER A 541 -14.75 -7.13 -8.78
CA SER A 541 -15.35 -6.99 -7.45
C SER A 541 -14.45 -6.25 -6.46
N ASP A 542 -13.14 -6.53 -6.49
CA ASP A 542 -12.14 -5.84 -5.67
C ASP A 542 -11.97 -4.38 -6.12
N ALA A 543 -11.82 -4.14 -7.43
CA ALA A 543 -11.71 -2.79 -7.99
C ALA A 543 -12.94 -1.93 -7.65
N HIS A 544 -14.14 -2.49 -7.81
CA HIS A 544 -15.39 -1.80 -7.46
C HIS A 544 -15.46 -1.49 -5.96
N TYR A 545 -15.04 -2.41 -5.11
CA TYR A 545 -14.97 -2.19 -3.67
C TYR A 545 -14.03 -1.06 -3.31
N ARG A 546 -12.80 -1.08 -3.83
CA ARG A 546 -11.78 -0.05 -3.57
C ARG A 546 -12.24 1.35 -3.99
N ALA A 547 -13.02 1.44 -5.07
CA ALA A 547 -13.61 2.70 -5.53
C ALA A 547 -14.87 3.13 -4.74
N SER A 548 -15.39 2.29 -3.84
CA SER A 548 -16.65 2.53 -3.15
C SER A 548 -16.48 3.30 -1.84
N ALA A 549 -17.56 3.97 -1.41
CA ALA A 549 -17.62 4.56 -0.07
C ALA A 549 -17.56 3.52 1.06
N GLN A 550 -17.80 2.23 0.78
CA GLN A 550 -17.67 1.17 1.76
C GLN A 550 -16.20 0.95 2.15
N PHE A 551 -15.28 1.03 1.19
CA PHE A 551 -13.83 0.90 1.46
C PHE A 551 -13.36 1.92 2.50
N THR A 552 -13.71 3.20 2.33
CA THR A 552 -13.36 4.25 3.29
C THR A 552 -14.01 4.02 4.66
N ARG A 553 -15.24 3.48 4.71
CA ARG A 553 -15.90 3.15 5.98
C ARG A 553 -15.19 1.99 6.70
N ASP A 554 -14.82 0.95 5.97
CA ASP A 554 -14.13 -0.21 6.52
C ASP A 554 -12.72 0.17 7.00
N GLN A 555 -11.99 0.98 6.23
CA GLN A 555 -10.72 1.56 6.64
C GLN A 555 -10.86 2.33 7.96
N ALA A 556 -11.81 3.26 8.04
CA ALA A 556 -12.02 4.06 9.25
C ALA A 556 -12.43 3.20 10.46
N TYR A 557 -13.23 2.15 10.23
CA TYR A 557 -13.58 1.19 11.26
C TYR A 557 -12.33 0.47 11.79
N TRP A 558 -11.53 -0.16 10.92
CA TRP A 558 -10.38 -0.95 11.33
C TRP A 558 -9.28 -0.12 11.99
N LEU A 559 -8.97 1.07 11.45
CA LEU A 559 -8.00 1.97 12.06
C LEU A 559 -8.42 2.44 13.46
N LYS A 560 -9.72 2.70 13.65
CA LYS A 560 -10.25 3.05 14.98
C LYS A 560 -10.25 1.84 15.91
N HIS A 561 -10.66 0.68 15.42
CA HIS A 561 -10.81 -0.54 16.20
C HIS A 561 -9.45 -1.05 16.69
N CYS A 562 -8.42 -1.01 15.83
CA CYS A 562 -7.07 -1.49 16.11
C CYS A 562 -6.15 -0.44 16.76
N ALA A 563 -6.66 0.77 17.02
CA ALA A 563 -5.87 1.83 17.62
C ALA A 563 -5.42 1.45 19.05
N ASN A 564 -4.12 1.60 19.33
CA ASN A 564 -3.52 1.39 20.65
C ASN A 564 -3.69 -0.03 21.20
N TRP A 565 -3.73 -1.05 20.33
CA TRP A 565 -3.68 -2.43 20.79
C TRP A 565 -2.32 -2.78 21.39
N PRO A 566 -2.28 -3.71 22.37
CA PRO A 566 -1.04 -4.19 22.93
C PRO A 566 -0.27 -5.06 21.91
N GLU A 567 0.98 -5.39 22.26
CA GLU A 567 1.78 -6.37 21.52
C GLU A 567 1.06 -7.72 21.43
N PRO A 568 1.23 -8.46 20.31
CA PRO A 568 0.64 -9.79 20.14
C PRO A 568 1.01 -10.77 21.25
N VAL A 569 0.02 -11.52 21.72
CA VAL A 569 0.21 -12.58 22.72
C VAL A 569 0.60 -13.88 22.01
N THR A 570 1.60 -14.57 22.54
CA THR A 570 2.12 -15.86 22.05
C THR A 570 2.24 -16.88 23.19
N LEU A 571 2.19 -18.18 22.88
CA LEU A 571 2.53 -19.25 23.83
C LEU A 571 4.05 -19.50 23.91
N ALA A 572 4.80 -19.06 22.89
CA ALA A 572 6.23 -19.24 22.82
C ALA A 572 6.97 -18.40 23.88
N ASN A 573 8.05 -18.94 24.42
CA ASN A 573 9.01 -18.21 25.25
C ASN A 573 10.23 -17.70 24.47
N ARG A 574 10.18 -17.80 23.13
CA ARG A 574 11.25 -17.44 22.19
C ARG A 574 10.72 -16.41 21.18
N GLN A 575 11.65 -15.73 20.51
CA GLN A 575 11.35 -14.90 19.34
C GLN A 575 12.14 -15.44 18.15
N ALA A 576 11.47 -15.58 17.01
CA ALA A 576 12.05 -16.06 15.77
C ALA A 576 11.30 -15.44 14.57
N PRO A 577 11.96 -15.27 13.42
CA PRO A 577 11.28 -14.88 12.18
C PRO A 577 10.38 -16.02 11.67
N ALA A 578 9.53 -15.72 10.69
CA ALA A 578 8.76 -16.74 9.97
C ALA A 578 9.71 -17.55 9.06
N VAL A 579 9.63 -18.89 9.10
CA VAL A 579 10.65 -19.78 8.50
C VAL A 579 10.07 -20.99 7.78
N ARG A 580 10.95 -21.63 6.98
CA ARG A 580 10.71 -22.56 5.86
C ARG A 580 9.88 -23.82 6.14
N HIS A 581 9.74 -24.23 7.40
CA HIS A 581 9.11 -25.50 7.78
C HIS A 581 8.11 -25.26 8.92
N ARG A 582 7.15 -26.17 9.09
CA ARG A 582 6.20 -26.16 10.22
C ARG A 582 6.32 -27.44 11.04
N LEU A 583 6.06 -27.34 12.33
CA LEU A 583 5.71 -28.49 13.16
C LEU A 583 4.20 -28.66 13.12
N ARG A 584 3.73 -29.89 12.94
CA ARG A 584 2.30 -30.23 13.03
C ARG A 584 2.07 -31.26 14.11
N GLN A 585 1.04 -31.05 14.90
CA GLN A 585 0.49 -32.02 15.83
C GLN A 585 -1.03 -32.13 15.61
N THR A 586 -1.49 -33.29 15.18
CA THR A 586 -2.91 -33.55 14.89
C THR A 586 -3.55 -34.37 16.01
N THR A 587 -4.80 -34.06 16.34
CA THR A 587 -5.63 -34.83 17.25
C THR A 587 -7.07 -34.91 16.75
N TYR A 588 -7.78 -35.96 17.18
CA TYR A 588 -9.18 -36.17 16.87
C TYR A 588 -9.99 -36.12 18.17
N LEU A 589 -10.98 -35.24 18.22
CA LEU A 589 -11.81 -35.00 19.37
C LEU A 589 -13.23 -35.50 19.12
N SER A 590 -13.65 -36.48 19.93
CA SER A 590 -15.02 -36.97 20.01
C SER A 590 -15.59 -36.66 21.40
N SER A 591 -15.74 -35.36 21.73
CA SER A 591 -16.24 -34.93 23.05
C SER A 591 -17.70 -34.49 23.00
N GLN A 592 -18.55 -35.23 23.71
CA GLN A 592 -19.99 -34.94 23.79
C GLN A 592 -20.27 -33.55 24.39
N SER A 593 -19.48 -33.09 25.36
CA SER A 593 -19.63 -31.77 25.98
C SER A 593 -19.40 -30.64 24.95
N VAL A 594 -18.36 -30.77 24.13
CA VAL A 594 -18.04 -29.83 23.04
C VAL A 594 -19.15 -29.78 22.00
N PHE A 595 -19.63 -30.92 21.51
CA PHE A 595 -20.73 -30.95 20.53
C PHE A 595 -22.05 -30.43 21.10
N THR A 596 -22.30 -30.62 22.40
CA THR A 596 -23.47 -30.07 23.08
C THR A 596 -23.42 -28.54 23.14
N TYR A 597 -22.23 -27.97 23.35
CA TYR A 597 -22.03 -26.52 23.44
C TYR A 597 -21.96 -25.83 22.07
N ALA A 598 -21.49 -26.55 21.06
CA ALA A 598 -21.28 -26.10 19.69
C ALA A 598 -22.29 -26.72 18.72
N ALA A 599 -23.56 -26.30 18.84
CA ALA A 599 -24.68 -26.84 18.05
C ALA A 599 -24.57 -26.62 16.54
N ASP A 600 -23.73 -25.68 16.10
CA ASP A 600 -23.46 -25.39 14.70
C ASP A 600 -22.02 -24.91 14.50
N ALA A 601 -21.62 -24.81 13.23
CA ALA A 601 -20.29 -24.38 12.80
C ALA A 601 -19.89 -22.98 13.34
N SER A 602 -20.84 -22.04 13.43
CA SER A 602 -20.57 -20.69 13.94
C SER A 602 -20.29 -20.70 15.44
N ARG A 603 -21.10 -21.43 16.22
CA ARG A 603 -20.88 -21.62 17.65
C ARG A 603 -19.59 -22.38 17.94
N LEU A 604 -19.22 -23.33 17.08
CA LEU A 604 -17.93 -24.03 17.21
C LEU A 604 -16.75 -23.06 17.03
N ALA A 605 -16.78 -22.22 15.98
CA ALA A 605 -15.75 -21.21 15.76
C ALA A 605 -15.63 -20.21 16.93
N GLN A 606 -16.78 -19.78 17.49
CA GLN A 606 -16.83 -18.91 18.67
C GLN A 606 -16.25 -19.61 19.90
N LEU A 607 -16.63 -20.86 20.15
CA LEU A 607 -16.14 -21.66 21.27
C LEU A 607 -14.62 -21.82 21.21
N MET A 608 -14.09 -22.23 20.06
CA MET A 608 -12.66 -22.47 19.90
C MET A 608 -11.84 -21.18 20.03
N SER A 609 -12.36 -20.06 19.50
CA SER A 609 -11.74 -18.74 19.67
C SER A 609 -11.75 -18.28 21.13
N ALA A 610 -12.89 -18.41 21.81
CA ALA A 610 -13.04 -18.07 23.23
C ALA A 610 -12.10 -18.90 24.12
N VAL A 611 -12.05 -20.22 23.90
CA VAL A 611 -11.21 -21.14 24.69
C VAL A 611 -9.73 -20.87 24.43
N MET A 612 -9.31 -20.60 23.19
CA MET A 612 -7.92 -20.23 22.91
C MET A 612 -7.54 -18.90 23.55
N ALA A 613 -8.41 -17.89 23.47
CA ALA A 613 -8.17 -16.61 24.14
C ALA A 613 -8.05 -16.78 25.67
N ALA A 614 -8.93 -17.57 26.28
CA ALA A 614 -8.87 -17.93 27.70
C ALA A 614 -7.58 -18.68 28.05
N TYR A 615 -7.15 -19.62 27.20
CA TYR A 615 -5.93 -20.40 27.40
C TYR A 615 -4.69 -19.50 27.36
N LEU A 616 -4.58 -18.61 26.35
CA LEU A 616 -3.52 -17.61 26.26
C LEU A 616 -3.50 -16.68 27.47
N HIS A 617 -4.67 -16.19 27.91
CA HIS A 617 -4.78 -15.38 29.12
C HIS A 617 -4.25 -16.11 30.35
N ARG A 618 -4.65 -17.36 30.54
CA ARG A 618 -4.24 -18.15 31.71
C ARG A 618 -2.76 -18.55 31.67
N TRP A 619 -2.19 -18.71 30.48
CA TRP A 619 -0.77 -19.04 30.30
C TRP A 619 0.15 -17.83 30.46
N THR A 620 -0.26 -16.67 29.93
CA THR A 620 0.60 -15.47 29.83
C THR A 620 0.27 -14.38 30.85
N GLY A 621 -0.93 -14.40 31.43
CA GLY A 621 -1.48 -13.31 32.24
C GLY A 621 -2.01 -12.12 31.43
N ALA A 622 -1.95 -12.15 30.09
CA ALA A 622 -2.37 -11.04 29.24
C ALA A 622 -3.87 -10.74 29.40
N GLN A 623 -4.23 -9.47 29.64
CA GLN A 623 -5.62 -9.05 29.83
C GLN A 623 -6.35 -8.72 28.52
N ASP A 624 -5.60 -8.45 27.45
CA ASP A 624 -6.12 -8.20 26.12
C ASP A 624 -5.44 -9.19 25.17
N VAL A 625 -6.24 -10.06 24.56
CA VAL A 625 -5.78 -11.12 23.66
C VAL A 625 -6.39 -10.89 22.29
N VAL A 626 -5.55 -10.85 21.25
CA VAL A 626 -6.00 -10.73 19.87
C VAL A 626 -5.64 -12.01 19.12
N LEU A 627 -6.62 -12.60 18.44
CA LEU A 627 -6.44 -13.78 17.61
C LEU A 627 -6.62 -13.42 16.13
N GLY A 628 -5.91 -14.12 15.25
CA GLY A 628 -6.19 -14.11 13.82
C GLY A 628 -7.36 -15.04 13.50
N PHE A 629 -8.29 -14.58 12.66
CA PHE A 629 -9.46 -15.35 12.24
C PHE A 629 -9.60 -15.29 10.71
N PRO A 630 -9.08 -16.30 9.97
CA PRO A 630 -9.19 -16.37 8.53
C PRO A 630 -10.65 -16.49 8.07
N VAL A 631 -10.98 -15.79 6.99
CA VAL A 631 -12.30 -15.76 6.37
C VAL A 631 -12.17 -15.87 4.87
N THR A 632 -13.18 -16.40 4.19
CA THR A 632 -13.15 -16.57 2.72
C THR A 632 -13.26 -15.25 1.96
N ALA A 633 -13.84 -14.21 2.59
CA ALA A 633 -14.09 -12.88 2.04
C ALA A 633 -14.74 -12.85 0.63
N ARG A 634 -15.60 -13.84 0.34
CA ARG A 634 -16.32 -13.94 -0.95
C ARG A 634 -17.76 -13.45 -0.87
N PHE A 635 -18.17 -12.69 -1.89
CA PHE A 635 -19.47 -12.02 -1.98
C PHE A 635 -20.08 -12.14 -3.37
N GLY A 636 -21.41 -12.29 -3.43
CA GLY A 636 -22.13 -12.37 -4.71
C GLY A 636 -21.55 -13.47 -5.60
N GLU A 637 -21.25 -13.11 -6.85
CA GLU A 637 -20.75 -14.01 -7.88
C GLU A 637 -19.37 -14.60 -7.57
N THR A 638 -18.51 -13.88 -6.84
CA THR A 638 -17.17 -14.36 -6.45
C THR A 638 -17.19 -15.61 -5.57
N ARG A 639 -18.34 -15.95 -4.97
CA ARG A 639 -18.52 -17.20 -4.19
C ARG A 639 -18.32 -18.46 -5.01
N ARG A 640 -18.51 -18.37 -6.33
CA ARG A 640 -18.41 -19.49 -7.26
C ARG A 640 -17.08 -19.52 -8.01
N THR A 641 -16.22 -18.52 -7.84
CA THR A 641 -14.94 -18.43 -8.55
C THR A 641 -13.83 -19.06 -7.71
N PRO A 642 -13.16 -20.13 -8.19
CA PRO A 642 -11.93 -20.61 -7.57
C PRO A 642 -10.85 -19.55 -7.73
N GLY A 643 -10.15 -19.22 -6.65
CA GLY A 643 -9.16 -18.15 -6.63
C GLY A 643 -8.72 -17.83 -5.21
N THR A 644 -7.79 -16.89 -5.04
CA THR A 644 -7.43 -16.36 -3.72
C THR A 644 -8.29 -15.14 -3.41
N ALA A 645 -9.16 -15.25 -2.41
CA ALA A 645 -9.92 -14.13 -1.87
C ALA A 645 -9.84 -14.03 -0.35
N SER A 646 -9.33 -15.06 0.34
CA SER A 646 -9.26 -15.11 1.80
C SER A 646 -8.63 -13.86 2.41
N ASN A 647 -9.12 -13.49 3.59
CA ASN A 647 -8.57 -12.42 4.42
C ASN A 647 -8.44 -12.94 5.85
N ILE A 648 -7.65 -12.27 6.70
CA ILE A 648 -7.53 -12.63 8.12
C ILE A 648 -8.02 -11.46 8.95
N LEU A 649 -9.00 -11.70 9.80
CA LEU A 649 -9.58 -10.67 10.67
C LEU A 649 -8.95 -10.77 12.06
N PRO A 650 -8.43 -9.68 12.63
CA PRO A 650 -8.09 -9.69 14.04
C PRO A 650 -9.38 -9.66 14.87
N ILE A 651 -9.51 -10.55 15.85
CA ILE A 651 -10.62 -10.58 16.81
C ILE A 651 -10.06 -10.40 18.23
N ARG A 652 -10.58 -9.41 18.97
CA ARG A 652 -10.04 -9.02 20.28
C ARG A 652 -10.90 -9.50 21.44
N PHE A 653 -10.24 -10.03 22.46
CA PHE A 653 -10.85 -10.46 23.71
C PHE A 653 -10.28 -9.67 24.88
N THR A 654 -11.15 -9.17 25.75
CA THR A 654 -10.75 -8.49 26.98
C THR A 654 -11.14 -9.34 28.19
N MET A 655 -10.14 -9.66 29.01
CA MET A 655 -10.23 -10.56 30.15
C MET A 655 -10.57 -9.78 31.41
N GLN A 656 -11.66 -10.16 32.06
CA GLN A 656 -12.10 -9.59 33.33
C GLN A 656 -11.90 -10.62 34.47
N PRO A 657 -11.70 -10.20 35.73
CA PRO A 657 -11.33 -11.10 36.84
C PRO A 657 -12.23 -12.33 37.03
N ASN A 658 -13.54 -12.22 36.73
CA ASN A 658 -14.54 -13.27 36.90
C ASN A 658 -15.14 -13.74 35.56
N ILE A 659 -14.44 -13.53 34.44
CA ILE A 659 -14.95 -13.94 33.13
C ILE A 659 -15.10 -15.47 33.05
N ASN A 660 -16.19 -15.91 32.42
CA ASN A 660 -16.54 -17.32 32.23
C ASN A 660 -16.71 -17.61 30.72
N LEU A 661 -16.98 -18.87 30.38
CA LEU A 661 -17.04 -19.28 28.97
C LEU A 661 -18.15 -18.53 28.20
N SER A 662 -19.33 -18.38 28.80
CA SER A 662 -20.47 -17.72 28.15
C SER A 662 -20.16 -16.28 27.75
N LEU A 663 -19.53 -15.51 28.64
CA LEU A 663 -19.14 -14.11 28.36
C LEU A 663 -18.06 -14.02 27.27
N LEU A 664 -17.11 -14.96 27.24
CA LEU A 664 -16.12 -14.99 26.14
C LEU A 664 -16.74 -15.39 24.81
N MET A 665 -17.71 -16.30 24.80
CA MET A 665 -18.43 -16.64 23.58
C MET A 665 -19.26 -15.45 23.07
N GLU A 666 -19.84 -14.65 23.96
CA GLU A 666 -20.50 -13.39 23.58
C GLU A 666 -19.51 -12.40 22.94
N GLN A 667 -18.31 -12.24 23.51
CA GLN A 667 -17.24 -11.44 22.88
C GLN A 667 -16.85 -12.01 21.51
N ALA A 668 -16.63 -13.32 21.40
CA ALA A 668 -16.29 -13.97 20.12
C ALA A 668 -17.38 -13.71 19.07
N ALA A 669 -18.65 -13.89 19.43
CA ALA A 669 -19.77 -13.67 18.53
C ALA A 669 -19.83 -12.21 18.04
N GLN A 670 -19.65 -11.23 18.94
CA GLN A 670 -19.64 -9.81 18.60
C GLN A 670 -18.48 -9.46 17.67
N GLU A 671 -17.26 -9.87 18.02
CA GLU A 671 -16.05 -9.58 17.24
C GLU A 671 -16.09 -10.22 15.86
N ILE A 672 -16.45 -11.51 15.77
CA ILE A 672 -16.60 -12.20 14.49
C ILE A 672 -17.69 -11.54 13.63
N GLN A 673 -18.84 -11.19 14.22
CA GLN A 673 -19.92 -10.54 13.49
C GLN A 673 -19.52 -9.14 12.99
N HIS A 674 -18.84 -8.34 13.80
CA HIS A 674 -18.34 -7.04 13.37
C HIS A 674 -17.28 -7.18 12.29
N GLY A 675 -16.33 -8.11 12.47
CA GLY A 675 -15.33 -8.45 11.48
C GLY A 675 -15.95 -8.81 10.13
N PHE A 676 -16.98 -9.66 10.09
CA PHE A 676 -17.68 -10.03 8.85
C PHE A 676 -18.31 -8.86 8.10
N ARG A 677 -18.70 -7.77 8.79
CA ARG A 677 -19.23 -6.56 8.12
C ARG A 677 -18.15 -5.76 7.40
N HIS A 678 -16.90 -5.88 7.84
CA HIS A 678 -15.75 -5.11 7.36
C HIS A 678 -14.65 -6.00 6.74
N GLN A 679 -14.94 -7.28 6.51
CA GLN A 679 -13.96 -8.31 6.12
C GLN A 679 -13.38 -8.13 4.71
N ARG A 680 -13.91 -7.21 3.90
CA ARG A 680 -13.38 -6.89 2.57
C ARG A 680 -12.12 -6.05 2.64
N TYR A 681 -11.91 -5.31 3.74
CA TYR A 681 -10.70 -4.52 3.93
C TYR A 681 -9.54 -5.43 4.34
N ARG A 682 -8.49 -5.45 3.52
CA ARG A 682 -7.37 -6.39 3.64
C ARG A 682 -6.57 -6.16 4.91
N TYR A 683 -6.17 -7.24 5.58
CA TYR A 683 -5.33 -7.20 6.77
C TYR A 683 -4.01 -6.49 6.51
N GLU A 684 -3.45 -6.68 5.33
CA GLU A 684 -2.15 -6.17 4.94
C GLU A 684 -2.19 -4.66 4.64
N GLU A 685 -3.29 -4.18 4.05
CA GLU A 685 -3.59 -2.73 3.95
C GLU A 685 -3.68 -2.12 5.35
N LEU A 686 -4.37 -2.81 6.28
CA LEU A 686 -4.45 -2.39 7.68
C LEU A 686 -3.07 -2.34 8.36
N LYS A 687 -2.21 -3.36 8.16
CA LYS A 687 -0.84 -3.37 8.70
C LYS A 687 -0.02 -2.17 8.19
N ARG A 688 -0.14 -1.86 6.89
CA ARG A 688 0.57 -0.75 6.24
C ARG A 688 0.16 0.59 6.82
N GLU A 689 -1.14 0.82 6.99
CA GLU A 689 -1.69 2.07 7.54
C GLU A 689 -1.37 2.23 9.03
N LEU A 690 -1.33 1.13 9.80
CA LEU A 690 -0.88 1.12 11.19
C LEU A 690 0.64 1.26 11.34
N ARG A 691 1.39 1.27 10.23
CA ARG A 691 2.86 1.40 10.19
C ARG A 691 3.59 0.33 11.01
N LEU A 692 3.03 -0.87 11.04
CA LEU A 692 3.69 -2.03 11.64
C LEU A 692 4.93 -2.37 10.81
N VAL A 693 6.08 -2.59 11.48
CA VAL A 693 7.34 -2.94 10.83
C VAL A 693 7.18 -4.30 10.12
N GLN A 694 7.98 -4.57 9.07
CA GLN A 694 8.07 -5.91 8.49
C GLN A 694 8.31 -6.95 9.61
N ASN A 695 7.49 -8.00 9.66
CA ASN A 695 7.37 -9.04 10.69
C ASN A 695 6.55 -8.73 11.97
N GLN A 696 6.08 -7.50 12.19
CA GLN A 696 5.07 -7.26 13.23
C GLN A 696 3.67 -7.71 12.76
N SER A 697 2.92 -8.35 13.64
CA SER A 697 1.54 -8.81 13.42
C SER A 697 0.63 -8.14 14.45
N LEU A 698 -0.69 -8.14 14.23
CA LEU A 698 -1.67 -7.75 15.25
C LEU A 698 -2.03 -8.90 16.21
N PHE A 699 -1.60 -10.12 15.88
CA PHE A 699 -1.90 -11.34 16.64
C PHE A 699 -0.78 -12.38 16.47
N GLY A 700 -0.58 -13.20 17.50
CA GLY A 700 0.33 -14.36 17.46
C GLY A 700 -0.43 -15.60 16.97
N VAL A 701 -1.43 -16.03 17.74
CA VAL A 701 -2.20 -17.24 17.44
C VAL A 701 -3.34 -16.99 16.45
N THR A 702 -3.52 -17.92 15.51
CA THR A 702 -4.61 -17.91 14.51
C THR A 702 -5.55 -19.10 14.73
N ILE A 703 -6.86 -18.86 14.68
CA ILE A 703 -7.90 -19.91 14.67
C ILE A 703 -8.45 -20.02 13.25
N ASN A 704 -8.04 -21.06 12.53
CA ASN A 704 -8.49 -21.33 11.18
C ASN A 704 -9.62 -22.37 11.19
N PHE A 705 -10.84 -21.88 11.03
CA PHE A 705 -12.04 -22.73 10.99
C PHE A 705 -12.49 -22.95 9.55
N MET A 706 -12.51 -24.21 9.10
CA MET A 706 -12.85 -24.58 7.72
C MET A 706 -14.13 -25.43 7.69
N PRO A 707 -15.33 -24.82 7.60
CA PRO A 707 -16.60 -25.54 7.57
C PRO A 707 -16.95 -26.03 6.16
N PHE A 708 -15.99 -26.59 5.43
CA PHE A 708 -16.23 -27.14 4.10
C PHE A 708 -16.75 -28.56 4.20
N ASP A 709 -17.80 -28.85 3.44
CA ASP A 709 -18.41 -30.18 3.41
C ASP A 709 -17.67 -31.10 2.43
N TYR A 710 -16.64 -31.75 2.93
CA TYR A 710 -15.82 -32.68 2.16
C TYR A 710 -16.41 -34.10 2.07
N ASP A 711 -17.69 -34.31 2.40
CA ASP A 711 -18.40 -35.58 2.14
C ASP A 711 -18.70 -35.74 0.63
N LEU A 712 -17.63 -35.86 -0.15
CA LEU A 712 -17.66 -35.94 -1.60
C LEU A 712 -17.69 -37.40 -2.04
N THR A 713 -18.50 -37.69 -3.06
CA THR A 713 -18.58 -39.02 -3.69
C THR A 713 -17.93 -39.00 -5.07
N PHE A 714 -17.02 -39.94 -5.32
CA PHE A 714 -16.35 -40.15 -6.60
C PHE A 714 -16.87 -41.45 -7.23
N GLY A 715 -17.76 -41.33 -8.22
CA GLY A 715 -18.50 -42.45 -8.78
C GLY A 715 -19.52 -42.97 -7.78
N GLU A 716 -19.22 -44.11 -7.16
CA GLU A 716 -20.03 -44.74 -6.09
C GLU A 716 -19.26 -44.79 -4.74
N HIS A 717 -18.09 -44.17 -4.67
CA HIS A 717 -17.17 -44.29 -3.55
C HIS A 717 -17.11 -43.01 -2.73
N SER A 718 -17.22 -43.14 -1.41
CA SER A 718 -17.02 -42.04 -0.47
C SER A 718 -15.56 -41.60 -0.44
N SER A 719 -15.31 -40.39 0.05
CA SER A 719 -13.95 -39.88 0.21
C SER A 719 -13.75 -39.18 1.54
N THR A 720 -12.50 -39.04 1.95
CA THR A 720 -12.08 -38.29 3.13
C THR A 720 -11.02 -37.30 2.71
N ASN A 721 -11.18 -36.03 3.09
CA ASN A 721 -10.21 -34.99 2.79
C ASN A 721 -9.27 -34.75 3.98
N HIS A 722 -8.00 -34.57 3.67
CA HIS A 722 -6.95 -34.30 4.64
C HIS A 722 -6.18 -33.06 4.21
N ASN A 723 -6.21 -32.02 5.03
CA ASN A 723 -5.38 -30.85 4.79
C ASN A 723 -3.92 -31.18 5.11
N LEU A 724 -2.99 -30.86 4.22
CA LEU A 724 -1.56 -30.98 4.47
C LEU A 724 -1.01 -29.65 4.98
N THR A 725 -1.33 -28.54 4.32
CA THR A 725 -0.78 -27.21 4.62
C THR A 725 -1.74 -26.11 4.21
N ALA A 726 -2.06 -25.20 5.13
CA ALA A 726 -2.94 -24.05 4.88
C ALA A 726 -2.17 -22.75 4.59
N GLY A 727 -0.83 -22.80 4.50
CA GLY A 727 0.01 -21.64 4.21
C GLY A 727 0.99 -21.30 5.34
N PRO A 728 1.53 -20.07 5.37
CA PRO A 728 2.54 -19.67 6.33
C PRO A 728 2.00 -19.61 7.76
N VAL A 729 2.78 -20.12 8.71
CA VAL A 729 2.53 -20.01 10.15
C VAL A 729 3.67 -19.24 10.78
N THR A 730 3.39 -18.02 11.27
CA THR A 730 4.40 -17.16 11.90
C THR A 730 4.63 -17.52 13.37
N ASP A 731 3.58 -17.98 14.05
CA ASP A 731 3.59 -18.37 15.47
C ASP A 731 2.90 -19.73 15.64
N LEU A 732 1.57 -19.73 15.83
CA LEU A 732 0.74 -20.92 15.98
C LEU A 732 -0.58 -20.74 15.23
N MET A 733 -0.97 -21.73 14.45
CA MET A 733 -2.28 -21.82 13.79
C MET A 733 -2.99 -23.08 14.27
N ILE A 734 -4.23 -22.93 14.74
CA ILE A 734 -5.12 -24.03 15.08
C ILE A 734 -6.11 -24.23 13.93
N GLY A 735 -5.93 -25.30 13.17
CA GLY A 735 -6.87 -25.74 12.14
C GLY A 735 -7.97 -26.61 12.75
N ILE A 736 -9.23 -26.31 12.45
CA ILE A 736 -10.39 -27.04 12.96
C ILE A 736 -11.23 -27.52 11.78
N TYR A 737 -11.43 -28.84 11.71
CA TYR A 737 -12.16 -29.51 10.64
C TYR A 737 -13.23 -30.42 11.22
N THR A 738 -14.46 -30.28 10.72
CA THR A 738 -15.57 -31.16 11.05
C THR A 738 -15.52 -32.40 10.17
N GLN A 739 -15.58 -33.58 10.80
CA GLN A 739 -15.61 -34.86 10.10
C GLN A 739 -17.05 -35.36 9.96
N SER A 740 -17.27 -36.25 8.97
CA SER A 740 -18.59 -36.83 8.68
C SER A 740 -19.16 -37.70 9.81
N ASP A 741 -18.28 -38.28 10.64
CA ASP A 741 -18.62 -39.11 11.80
C ASP A 741 -18.96 -38.30 13.06
N SER A 742 -19.15 -36.98 12.93
CA SER A 742 -19.35 -36.07 14.05
C SER A 742 -18.15 -36.04 15.02
N SER A 743 -16.93 -36.25 14.52
CA SER A 743 -15.69 -35.92 15.24
C SER A 743 -15.09 -34.60 14.74
N LEU A 744 -14.16 -34.02 15.50
CA LEU A 744 -13.38 -32.85 15.09
C LEU A 744 -11.92 -33.25 14.93
N GLN A 745 -11.33 -32.96 13.77
CA GLN A 745 -9.88 -32.92 13.64
C GLN A 745 -9.38 -31.54 14.07
N ILE A 746 -8.38 -31.51 14.94
CA ILE A 746 -7.73 -30.28 15.40
C ILE A 746 -6.23 -30.40 15.12
N ASP A 747 -5.73 -29.53 14.25
CA ASP A 747 -4.33 -29.46 13.87
C ASP A 747 -3.68 -28.26 14.54
N PHE A 748 -2.58 -28.49 15.26
CA PHE A 748 -1.69 -27.45 15.77
C PHE A 748 -0.52 -27.35 14.80
N ASP A 749 -0.51 -26.30 13.98
CA ASP A 749 0.62 -25.96 13.13
C ASP A 749 1.43 -24.84 13.79
N ALA A 750 2.72 -25.05 14.01
CA ALA A 750 3.58 -24.14 14.75
C ALA A 750 4.89 -23.84 14.02
N ASN A 751 5.44 -22.66 14.28
CA ASN A 751 6.79 -22.30 13.86
C ASN A 751 7.82 -23.13 14.66
N PRO A 752 8.66 -23.97 14.01
CA PRO A 752 9.65 -24.82 14.66
C PRO A 752 10.73 -24.03 15.42
N ASP A 753 10.95 -22.77 15.06
CA ASP A 753 11.93 -21.92 15.76
C ASP A 753 11.35 -21.31 17.04
N LEU A 754 10.03 -21.35 17.20
CA LEU A 754 9.32 -20.90 18.40
C LEU A 754 8.95 -22.05 19.34
N TYR A 755 8.59 -23.20 18.78
CA TYR A 755 8.11 -24.37 19.51
C TYR A 755 8.90 -25.61 19.14
N THR A 756 9.19 -26.44 20.15
CA THR A 756 9.61 -27.83 19.95
C THR A 756 8.39 -28.75 19.79
N ALA A 757 8.60 -29.95 19.26
CA ALA A 757 7.53 -30.95 19.13
C ALA A 757 6.91 -31.31 20.50
N ASP A 758 7.74 -31.49 21.53
CA ASP A 758 7.29 -31.82 22.88
C ASP A 758 6.47 -30.68 23.51
N GLU A 759 6.88 -29.42 23.30
CA GLU A 759 6.12 -28.25 23.74
C GLU A 759 4.77 -28.18 23.05
N LEU A 760 4.72 -28.44 21.73
CA LEU A 760 3.48 -28.42 20.95
C LEU A 760 2.49 -29.51 21.41
N ILE A 761 2.99 -30.73 21.65
CA ILE A 761 2.21 -31.85 22.19
C ILE A 761 1.65 -31.48 23.58
N ALA A 762 2.50 -30.91 24.45
CA ALA A 762 2.08 -30.51 25.79
C ALA A 762 1.02 -29.40 25.76
N HIS A 763 1.19 -28.39 24.90
CA HIS A 763 0.19 -27.33 24.71
C HIS A 763 -1.13 -27.87 24.17
N GLN A 764 -1.10 -28.75 23.17
CA GLN A 764 -2.30 -29.39 22.64
C GLN A 764 -3.06 -30.14 23.76
N ARG A 765 -2.36 -30.98 24.53
CA ARG A 765 -2.99 -31.76 25.60
C ARG A 765 -3.60 -30.87 26.69
N ARG A 766 -2.88 -29.84 27.14
CA ARG A 766 -3.41 -28.87 28.13
C ARG A 766 -4.60 -28.09 27.57
N PHE A 767 -4.55 -27.67 26.32
CA PHE A 767 -5.65 -26.98 25.65
C PHE A 767 -6.91 -27.86 25.57
N LEU A 768 -6.79 -29.13 25.21
CA LEU A 768 -7.93 -30.06 25.15
C LEU A 768 -8.55 -30.31 26.54
N ASN A 769 -7.72 -30.51 27.56
CA ASN A 769 -8.20 -30.66 28.94
C ASN A 769 -8.92 -29.39 29.42
N PHE A 770 -8.40 -28.23 29.05
CA PHE A 770 -9.00 -26.94 29.37
C PHE A 770 -10.32 -26.69 28.65
N LEU A 771 -10.41 -27.07 27.37
CA LEU A 771 -11.64 -27.06 26.57
C LEU A 771 -12.73 -27.94 27.21
N ASP A 772 -12.38 -29.16 27.61
CA ASP A 772 -13.32 -30.09 28.24
C ASP A 772 -13.81 -29.59 29.60
N ALA A 773 -12.91 -29.05 30.43
CA ALA A 773 -13.27 -28.45 31.72
C ALA A 773 -14.21 -27.25 31.55
N LEU A 774 -13.95 -26.36 30.59
CA LEU A 774 -14.78 -25.19 30.32
C LEU A 774 -16.16 -25.55 29.79
N THR A 775 -16.26 -26.58 28.94
CA THR A 775 -17.54 -27.01 28.36
C THR A 775 -18.39 -27.82 29.34
N THR A 776 -17.76 -28.49 30.31
CA THR A 776 -18.45 -29.23 31.38
C THR A 776 -19.01 -28.30 32.47
N GLU A 777 -18.29 -27.23 32.84
CA GLU A 777 -18.75 -26.24 33.82
C GLU A 777 -18.67 -24.79 33.29
N PRO A 778 -19.53 -24.38 32.33
CA PRO A 778 -19.39 -23.10 31.62
C PRO A 778 -19.52 -21.84 32.48
N SER A 779 -20.20 -21.93 33.63
CA SER A 779 -20.36 -20.83 34.58
C SER A 779 -19.14 -20.63 35.48
N ARG A 780 -18.20 -21.58 35.50
CA ARG A 780 -17.01 -21.52 36.34
C ARG A 780 -16.09 -20.39 35.86
N PRO A 781 -15.57 -19.54 36.76
CA PRO A 781 -14.60 -18.52 36.38
C PRO A 781 -13.36 -19.15 35.76
N ILE A 782 -12.92 -18.61 34.62
CA ILE A 782 -11.78 -19.13 33.85
C ILE A 782 -10.52 -19.22 34.71
N ASN A 783 -10.31 -18.26 35.62
CA ASN A 783 -9.17 -18.19 36.56
C ASN A 783 -9.12 -19.30 37.61
N SER A 784 -10.20 -20.06 37.78
CA SER A 784 -10.27 -21.17 38.74
C SER A 784 -9.94 -22.53 38.14
N ILE A 785 -9.79 -22.63 36.81
CA ILE A 785 -9.54 -23.90 36.11
C ILE A 785 -8.03 -24.18 36.10
N ASP A 786 -7.62 -25.39 36.43
CA ASP A 786 -6.20 -25.77 36.40
C ASP A 786 -5.73 -25.97 34.95
N LEU A 787 -4.60 -25.36 34.59
CA LEU A 787 -3.94 -25.57 33.29
C LEU A 787 -2.92 -26.71 33.32
N LEU A 788 -2.29 -26.91 34.48
CA LEU A 788 -1.24 -27.89 34.66
C LEU A 788 -1.86 -29.27 34.86
N GLU A 789 -1.23 -30.27 34.26
CA GLU A 789 -1.59 -31.65 34.54
C GLU A 789 -1.20 -32.04 35.97
N ALA A 790 -1.85 -33.08 36.51
CA ALA A 790 -1.58 -33.53 37.88
C ALA A 790 -0.11 -33.91 38.10
N THR A 791 0.53 -34.49 37.09
CA THR A 791 1.97 -34.83 37.10
C THR A 791 2.85 -33.59 37.11
N GLU A 792 2.57 -32.61 36.26
CA GLU A 792 3.30 -31.34 36.18
C GLU A 792 3.16 -30.53 37.48
N ARG A 793 1.95 -30.47 38.01
CA ARG A 793 1.66 -29.81 39.29
C ARG A 793 2.42 -30.49 40.43
N ARG A 794 2.45 -31.83 40.47
CA ARG A 794 3.23 -32.57 41.47
C ARG A 794 4.73 -32.29 41.33
N GLN A 795 5.25 -32.30 40.11
CA GLN A 795 6.66 -32.02 39.87
C GLN A 795 7.04 -30.62 40.37
N LEU A 796 6.23 -29.60 40.04
CA LEU A 796 6.48 -28.21 40.43
C LEU A 796 6.28 -27.96 41.93
N LEU A 797 5.22 -28.51 42.52
CA LEU A 797 4.84 -28.18 43.91
C LEU A 797 5.50 -29.09 44.95
N VAL A 798 5.87 -30.32 44.58
CA VAL A 798 6.41 -31.33 45.50
C VAL A 798 7.86 -31.65 45.17
N GLU A 799 8.15 -32.09 43.94
CA GLU A 799 9.47 -32.66 43.62
C GLU A 799 10.56 -31.59 43.56
N LEU A 800 10.30 -30.47 42.88
CA LEU A 800 11.23 -29.33 42.81
C LEU A 800 11.31 -28.54 44.12
N ASN A 801 10.26 -28.60 44.95
CA ASN A 801 10.21 -27.95 46.26
C ASN A 801 10.59 -28.88 47.42
N ALA A 802 11.11 -30.07 47.15
CA ALA A 802 11.67 -30.97 48.16
C ALA A 802 13.04 -30.45 48.64
N THR A 803 13.09 -29.20 49.09
CA THR A 803 14.28 -28.47 49.54
C THR A 803 14.49 -28.53 51.05
N GLU A 804 13.56 -29.14 51.79
CA GLU A 804 13.67 -29.36 53.23
C GLU A 804 14.92 -30.16 53.55
N HIS A 805 15.82 -29.56 54.34
CA HIS A 805 17.06 -30.16 54.81
C HIS A 805 17.25 -29.81 56.28
N ASP A 806 17.73 -30.78 57.06
CA ASP A 806 18.12 -30.53 58.43
C ASP A 806 19.34 -29.61 58.47
N TYR A 807 19.20 -28.51 59.20
CA TYR A 807 20.29 -27.60 59.53
C TYR A 807 20.15 -27.18 61.00
N PRO A 808 21.22 -26.70 61.67
CA PRO A 808 21.20 -26.39 63.09
C PRO A 808 20.42 -25.09 63.36
N ALA A 809 19.10 -25.13 63.23
CA ALA A 809 18.20 -23.98 63.39
C ALA A 809 18.18 -23.41 64.82
N HIS A 810 18.69 -24.16 65.80
CA HIS A 810 18.83 -23.71 67.18
C HIS A 810 20.06 -22.81 67.40
N LEU A 811 20.95 -22.70 66.42
CA LEU A 811 22.13 -21.84 66.48
C LEU A 811 21.93 -20.59 65.63
N CYS A 812 22.23 -19.44 66.23
CA CYS A 812 22.35 -18.19 65.51
C CYS A 812 23.66 -18.17 64.70
N ILE A 813 23.72 -17.34 63.64
CA ILE A 813 24.92 -17.19 62.80
C ILE A 813 26.15 -16.80 63.63
N HIS A 814 26.00 -15.95 64.63
CA HIS A 814 27.12 -15.57 65.50
C HIS A 814 27.63 -16.75 66.34
N GLN A 815 26.76 -17.68 66.76
CA GLN A 815 27.15 -18.88 67.51
C GLN A 815 27.91 -19.86 66.60
N LEU A 816 27.46 -20.03 65.35
CA LEU A 816 28.20 -20.80 64.34
C LEU A 816 29.57 -20.17 64.05
N PHE A 817 29.64 -18.83 64.06
CA PHE A 817 30.89 -18.10 63.92
C PHE A 817 31.81 -18.30 65.14
N GLU A 818 31.28 -18.24 66.36
CA GLU A 818 32.00 -18.50 67.61
C GLU A 818 32.54 -19.93 67.66
N GLU A 819 31.74 -20.94 67.28
CA GLU A 819 32.22 -22.33 67.14
C GLU A 819 33.38 -22.43 66.14
N GLN A 820 33.33 -21.68 65.03
CA GLN A 820 34.44 -21.63 64.07
C GLN A 820 35.68 -20.91 64.64
N VAL A 821 35.50 -19.88 65.47
CA VAL A 821 36.58 -19.19 66.18
C VAL A 821 37.29 -20.13 67.14
N GLU A 822 36.55 -20.96 67.88
CA GLU A 822 37.12 -21.97 68.77
C GLU A 822 37.91 -23.05 68.00
N ARG A 823 37.41 -23.46 66.82
CA ARG A 823 38.06 -24.49 65.99
C ARG A 823 39.35 -24.02 65.33
N THR A 824 39.38 -22.80 64.80
CA THR A 824 40.52 -22.29 64.03
C THR A 824 40.83 -20.82 64.35
N PRO A 825 41.25 -20.50 65.58
CA PRO A 825 41.33 -19.11 66.06
C PRO A 825 42.32 -18.24 65.29
N HIS A 826 43.42 -18.83 64.80
CA HIS A 826 44.49 -18.12 64.10
C HIS A 826 44.32 -18.10 62.57
N ALA A 827 43.30 -18.77 62.04
CA ALA A 827 43.02 -18.73 60.60
C ALA A 827 42.50 -17.33 60.22
N THR A 828 42.86 -16.87 59.03
CA THR A 828 42.36 -15.61 58.48
C THR A 828 40.84 -15.68 58.29
N ALA A 829 40.11 -14.75 58.90
CA ALA A 829 38.65 -14.64 58.78
C ALA A 829 38.24 -13.49 57.85
N LEU A 830 38.98 -12.38 57.88
CA LEU A 830 38.67 -11.18 57.09
C LEU A 830 39.98 -10.55 56.60
N MET A 831 39.98 -10.14 55.34
CA MET A 831 41.08 -9.42 54.72
C MET A 831 40.52 -8.22 53.96
N TYR A 832 41.06 -7.04 54.23
CA TYR A 832 40.71 -5.80 53.55
C TYR A 832 41.98 -4.96 53.39
N GLU A 833 42.41 -4.77 52.14
CA GLU A 833 43.69 -4.15 51.79
C GLU A 833 44.85 -4.83 52.56
N ASP A 834 45.67 -4.06 53.27
CA ASP A 834 46.81 -4.56 54.05
C ASP A 834 46.41 -5.07 55.45
N GLN A 835 45.11 -5.02 55.80
CA GLN A 835 44.61 -5.51 57.09
C GLN A 835 44.13 -6.95 56.99
N VAL A 836 44.70 -7.81 57.83
CA VAL A 836 44.33 -9.21 57.97
C VAL A 836 43.88 -9.43 59.42
N LEU A 837 42.67 -9.95 59.60
CA LEU A 837 42.14 -10.34 60.90
C LEU A 837 41.94 -11.85 60.95
N SER A 838 42.48 -12.47 61.99
CA SER A 838 42.14 -13.85 62.35
C SER A 838 40.71 -13.96 62.89
N TYR A 839 40.15 -15.17 62.92
CA TYR A 839 38.84 -15.43 63.54
C TYR A 839 38.78 -14.91 64.98
N ALA A 840 39.83 -15.15 65.78
CA ALA A 840 39.89 -14.68 67.17
C ALA A 840 39.89 -13.14 67.27
N GLU A 841 40.66 -12.45 66.42
CA GLU A 841 40.73 -10.98 66.43
C GLU A 841 39.43 -10.33 65.97
N LEU A 842 38.78 -10.91 64.96
CA LEU A 842 37.48 -10.46 64.48
C LEU A 842 36.40 -10.65 65.54
N ASN A 843 36.34 -11.82 66.18
CA ASN A 843 35.37 -12.12 67.24
C ASN A 843 35.54 -11.18 68.44
N ALA A 844 36.78 -10.94 68.88
CA ALA A 844 37.06 -10.03 69.99
C ALA A 844 36.62 -8.58 69.68
N ARG A 845 36.81 -8.10 68.45
CA ARG A 845 36.33 -6.78 68.02
C ARG A 845 34.80 -6.73 67.99
N ALA A 846 34.16 -7.75 67.44
CA ALA A 846 32.70 -7.85 67.40
C ALA A 846 32.09 -7.87 68.80
N ASN A 847 32.63 -8.67 69.73
CA ASN A 847 32.14 -8.77 71.11
C ASN A 847 32.30 -7.45 71.89
N ARG A 848 33.39 -6.71 71.69
CA ARG A 848 33.54 -5.38 72.29
C ARG A 848 32.45 -4.42 71.83
N LEU A 849 32.15 -4.40 70.54
CA LEU A 849 31.08 -3.57 70.01
C LEU A 849 29.70 -4.05 70.50
N ALA A 850 29.47 -5.37 70.52
CA ALA A 850 28.22 -5.95 71.01
C ALA A 850 27.94 -5.56 72.47
N HIS A 851 28.93 -5.62 73.35
CA HIS A 851 28.78 -5.16 74.75
C HIS A 851 28.45 -3.66 74.84
N GLN A 852 29.09 -2.82 74.02
CA GLN A 852 28.74 -1.39 73.97
C GLN A 852 27.30 -1.16 73.48
N LEU A 853 26.83 -1.96 72.51
CA LEU A 853 25.45 -1.88 72.02
C LEU A 853 24.41 -2.36 73.04
N ILE A 854 24.77 -3.33 73.89
CA ILE A 854 23.90 -3.80 74.99
C ILE A 854 23.77 -2.75 76.10
N GLU A 855 24.79 -1.91 76.30
CA GLU A 855 24.82 -0.84 77.31
C GLU A 855 24.08 0.44 76.90
N LEU A 856 23.73 0.60 75.61
CA LEU A 856 22.92 1.70 75.06
C LEU A 856 21.42 1.42 75.20
#